data_AF-A0A348V339-F1
#
_entry.id   AF-A0A348V339-F1
#
_cell.length_a   1.000
_cell.length_b   1.000
_cell.length_c   1.000
_cell.angle_alpha   90.00
_cell.angle_beta   90.00
_cell.angle_gamma   90.00
#
_symmetry.space_group_name_H-M   'P 1'
#
loop_
_entity.id
_entity.type
_entity.pdbx_description
1 polymer ?
#
loop_
_entity_poly.entity_id
_entity_poly.type
_entity_poly.pdbx_seq_one_letter_code
_entity_poly.pdbx_strand_id
1 'polypeptide(L)'
;YTPRWAHTDDNHAWVEVWVNGRWYYLGACEPEPELNRGWFTGPAKRAMMVHTTVFGQYRGPEEILQKTDLYTRINQLPLYAPTTRLTVEVRNTRGEVVPGASVEFCLYNYAEFYPVVSQVSDERGQASVITGLGDLLILAYKDNLMAWQKVTAGATDRLVLTLTEPDFSERQVDLDIIPPVARAVESADPAGVEENNRRLKLEDCIRATYESTFINKDIATIFAREKGLPEDLTWKYLEASRGNWPEIIEFLYQLKPEEFSRGLGLLAAVTAKDLRDTPAEVLLHHLRETPARDEKLDESTYLNYVLSPRVGRELLSPWRNYIKEKFSQLEKEEFKKNPEKIASWIQSHIQLDDSNYYQVPLLPQGLLQLGRADVYSMKILFVAIARSLGIPARIDRATGRACYLSDGQWKEVYFGQESDRPESPAKSRLSLKYEPVAGLPRPSYYSHFTLARFSQGKYHTLDYENEPALNSFPCELRVDPGHYLLISGNRQPDGSVLCRLKFFRVVPGKAREVSFTLRTSLQEPEVLGQFLPEAEVYDLKSQSGLKLSTLTANRSFILLLIEPDREPSQHLMGEILALSDQLADWPGLVVAVARDSLPAGFEPARYKALPLAARLVYDIQGHISGRLLQALGKEPAGLPVALACRADGSIIFYSEGYRIGTGEQLVRMLHWLK
;
A
#
# COMPACT_ATOMS: atom_id res chain seq x y z
N TYR A 1 13.03 6.27 7.27
CA TYR A 1 11.71 5.67 6.95
C TYR A 1 10.62 6.60 7.43
N THR A 2 9.62 6.88 6.60
CA THR A 2 8.36 7.54 7.01
C THR A 2 7.25 6.48 7.11
N PRO A 3 6.57 6.35 8.27
CA PRO A 3 5.48 5.39 8.40
C PRO A 3 4.33 5.63 7.43
N ARG A 4 3.98 6.89 7.22
CA ARG A 4 2.92 7.37 6.32
C ARG A 4 3.21 8.83 5.92
N TRP A 5 2.87 9.20 4.69
CA TRP A 5 2.89 10.59 4.25
C TRP A 5 1.65 11.35 4.70
N ALA A 6 1.80 12.63 5.04
CA ALA A 6 0.64 13.47 5.41
C ALA A 6 -0.15 13.95 4.18
N HIS A 7 0.57 14.16 3.08
CA HIS A 7 0.07 14.84 1.89
C HIS A 7 -0.36 13.88 0.77
N THR A 8 -0.13 12.58 0.93
CA THR A 8 -0.51 11.53 -0.02
C THR A 8 -0.67 10.19 0.68
N ASP A 9 -1.41 9.26 0.07
CA ASP A 9 -1.63 7.92 0.61
C ASP A 9 -0.50 6.97 0.19
N ASP A 10 0.59 6.96 0.96
CA ASP A 10 1.66 5.97 0.89
C ASP A 10 2.55 6.02 2.14
N ASN A 11 3.52 5.12 2.21
CA ASN A 11 4.69 5.18 3.07
C ASN A 11 5.97 5.24 2.21
N HIS A 12 7.14 5.38 2.84
CA HIS A 12 8.39 5.22 2.10
C HIS A 12 9.58 4.89 3.00
N ALA A 13 10.51 4.09 2.47
CA ALA A 13 11.78 3.74 3.10
C ALA A 13 12.94 4.14 2.20
N TRP A 14 14.03 4.60 2.81
CA TRP A 14 15.26 4.99 2.12
C TRP A 14 16.46 4.76 3.06
N VAL A 15 17.67 4.95 2.54
CA VAL A 15 18.91 4.65 3.25
C VAL A 15 19.46 5.91 3.91
N GLU A 16 19.90 5.76 5.16
CA GLU A 16 20.66 6.78 5.90
C GLU A 16 22.09 6.27 6.14
N VAL A 17 23.07 7.15 6.01
CA VAL A 17 24.49 6.87 6.23
C VAL A 17 25.08 7.86 7.23
N TRP A 18 25.94 7.36 8.10
CA TRP A 18 26.63 8.19 9.10
C TRP A 18 28.03 8.54 8.59
N VAL A 19 28.28 9.82 8.35
CA VAL A 19 29.56 10.32 7.82
C VAL A 19 30.04 11.46 8.69
N ASN A 20 31.27 11.35 9.22
CA ASN A 20 31.94 12.40 10.00
C ASN A 20 31.09 12.98 11.16
N GLY A 21 30.34 12.14 11.86
CA GLY A 21 29.55 12.56 13.02
C GLY A 21 28.15 13.12 12.70
N ARG A 22 27.66 12.93 11.46
CA ARG A 22 26.34 13.40 11.04
C ARG A 22 25.62 12.37 10.15
N TRP A 23 24.29 12.31 10.27
CA TRP A 23 23.43 11.57 9.35
C TRP A 23 23.27 12.27 8.01
N TYR A 24 23.34 11.48 6.96
CA TYR A 24 22.97 11.84 5.60
C TYR A 24 21.99 10.79 5.06
N TYR A 25 21.24 11.13 4.02
CA TYR A 25 20.39 10.15 3.33
C TYR A 25 20.74 10.04 1.85
N LEU A 26 20.36 8.93 1.24
CA LEU A 26 20.41 8.69 -0.20
C LEU A 26 19.24 7.81 -0.64
N GLY A 27 19.01 7.72 -1.95
CA GLY A 27 18.12 6.72 -2.55
C GLY A 27 18.55 5.28 -2.20
N ALA A 28 17.65 4.32 -2.35
CA ALA A 28 17.95 2.92 -2.07
C ALA A 28 18.64 2.27 -3.29
N CYS A 29 17.96 2.30 -4.43
CA CYS A 29 18.46 1.83 -5.71
C CYS A 29 18.44 2.94 -6.77
N GLU A 30 18.32 4.19 -6.33
CA GLU A 30 18.20 5.38 -7.18
C GLU A 30 19.36 6.34 -6.85
N PRO A 31 20.57 6.11 -7.40
CA PRO A 31 21.73 6.93 -7.06
C PRO A 31 21.54 8.38 -7.54
N GLU A 32 21.83 9.31 -6.64
CA GLU A 32 21.82 10.75 -6.88
C GLU A 32 23.26 11.28 -6.91
N PRO A 33 23.52 12.43 -7.55
CA PRO A 33 24.87 12.98 -7.67
C PRO A 33 25.52 13.36 -6.34
N GLU A 34 24.74 13.49 -5.27
CA GLU A 34 25.18 13.92 -3.95
C GLU A 34 24.33 13.31 -2.83
N LEU A 35 24.86 13.35 -1.59
CA LEU A 35 24.13 12.96 -0.39
C LEU A 35 23.02 13.98 -0.05
N ASN A 36 22.06 13.55 0.77
CA ASN A 36 20.84 14.28 1.10
C ASN A 36 19.98 14.61 -0.13
N ARG A 37 19.94 13.67 -1.07
CA ARG A 37 19.15 13.79 -2.29
C ARG A 37 18.49 12.46 -2.63
N GLY A 38 17.35 12.59 -3.30
CA GLY A 38 16.48 11.51 -3.74
C GLY A 38 15.17 12.12 -4.23
N TRP A 39 14.44 11.40 -5.09
CA TRP A 39 13.14 11.87 -5.61
C TRP A 39 12.14 12.19 -4.48
N PHE A 40 12.27 11.54 -3.32
CA PHE A 40 11.44 11.75 -2.13
C PHE A 40 11.84 12.98 -1.30
N THR A 41 12.87 13.73 -1.68
CA THR A 41 13.38 14.87 -0.88
C THR A 41 12.29 15.93 -0.64
N GLY A 42 11.52 16.27 -1.68
CA GLY A 42 10.39 17.21 -1.54
C GLY A 42 9.32 16.67 -0.57
N PRO A 43 8.79 15.45 -0.79
CA PRO A 43 7.90 14.77 0.15
C PRO A 43 8.43 14.70 1.60
N ALA A 44 9.71 14.37 1.80
CA ALA A 44 10.34 14.25 3.11
C ALA A 44 10.35 15.57 3.90
N LYS A 45 10.48 16.71 3.22
CA LYS A 45 10.35 18.05 3.83
C LYS A 45 8.95 18.37 4.35
N ARG A 46 7.96 17.52 4.08
CA ARG A 46 6.56 17.60 4.53
C ARG A 46 6.15 16.42 5.44
N ALA A 47 7.12 15.63 5.91
CA ALA A 47 6.84 14.50 6.77
C ALA A 47 6.35 14.96 8.16
N MET A 48 5.50 14.14 8.78
CA MET A 48 5.09 14.32 10.18
C MET A 48 5.90 13.43 11.14
N MET A 49 6.56 12.40 10.61
CA MET A 49 7.42 11.51 11.34
C MET A 49 8.42 10.87 10.37
N VAL A 50 9.71 10.90 10.73
CA VAL A 50 10.73 10.06 10.11
C VAL A 50 11.46 9.39 11.26
N HIS A 51 11.51 8.07 11.26
CA HIS A 51 12.22 7.34 12.29
C HIS A 51 13.08 6.23 11.71
N THR A 52 14.05 5.80 12.50
CA THR A 52 14.92 4.67 12.21
C THR A 52 15.14 3.83 13.46
N THR A 53 15.51 2.58 13.28
CA THR A 53 15.81 1.64 14.36
C THR A 53 17.33 1.44 14.43
N VAL A 54 17.92 1.72 15.58
CA VAL A 54 19.34 1.50 15.86
C VAL A 54 19.48 0.32 16.81
N PHE A 55 20.40 -0.60 16.52
CA PHE A 55 20.65 -1.77 17.36
C PHE A 55 21.24 -1.38 18.72
N GLY A 56 20.75 -2.02 19.78
CA GLY A 56 21.21 -1.83 21.15
C GLY A 56 20.85 -0.48 21.78
N GLN A 57 21.69 -0.05 22.73
CA GLN A 57 21.49 1.18 23.48
C GLN A 57 22.03 2.39 22.74
N TYR A 58 21.13 3.19 22.18
CA TYR A 58 21.49 4.46 21.54
C TYR A 58 21.81 5.54 22.58
N ARG A 59 22.87 6.33 22.32
CA ARG A 59 23.33 7.45 23.17
C ARG A 59 23.50 8.76 22.40
N GLY A 60 22.98 8.83 21.18
CA GLY A 60 22.99 10.07 20.40
C GLY A 60 21.96 11.09 20.89
N PRO A 61 22.01 12.33 20.36
CA PRO A 61 21.15 13.43 20.77
C PRO A 61 19.69 13.34 20.30
N GLU A 62 19.37 12.44 19.37
CA GLU A 62 18.06 12.29 18.75
C GLU A 62 16.99 11.85 19.75
N GLU A 63 15.75 12.31 19.55
CA GLU A 63 14.63 11.93 20.41
C GLU A 63 14.39 10.42 20.32
N ILE A 64 14.39 9.76 21.48
CA ILE A 64 14.08 8.34 21.60
C ILE A 64 12.56 8.19 21.58
N LEU A 65 12.05 7.52 20.55
CA LEU A 65 10.63 7.18 20.43
C LEU A 65 10.29 5.90 21.19
N GLN A 66 11.20 4.93 21.17
CA GLN A 66 11.06 3.65 21.86
C GLN A 66 12.44 3.12 22.26
N LYS A 67 12.55 2.59 23.47
CA LYS A 67 13.77 1.93 23.94
C LYS A 67 13.44 0.51 24.39
N THR A 68 14.19 -0.47 23.89
CA THR A 68 14.13 -1.86 24.32
C THR A 68 15.54 -2.36 24.66
N ASP A 69 15.67 -3.58 25.15
CA ASP A 69 16.96 -4.21 25.40
C ASP A 69 17.74 -4.50 24.10
N LEU A 70 17.02 -4.70 22.99
CA LEU A 70 17.60 -5.13 21.71
C LEU A 70 17.83 -3.97 20.72
N TYR A 71 17.02 -2.92 20.80
CA TYR A 71 17.07 -1.79 19.88
C TYR A 71 16.49 -0.51 20.47
N THR A 72 16.86 0.61 19.87
CA THR A 72 16.27 1.93 20.12
C THR A 72 15.69 2.48 18.83
N ARG A 73 14.43 2.92 18.84
CA ARG A 73 13.82 3.67 17.74
C ARG A 73 13.98 5.16 18.00
N ILE A 74 14.56 5.87 17.05
CA ILE A 74 14.87 7.29 17.18
C ILE A 74 14.17 8.12 16.11
N ASN A 75 13.84 9.36 16.46
CA ASN A 75 13.20 10.34 15.59
C ASN A 75 14.26 11.09 14.79
N GLN A 76 14.25 10.89 13.48
CA GLN A 76 15.13 11.56 12.52
C GLN A 76 14.46 12.72 11.79
N LEU A 77 13.18 13.01 12.07
CA LEU A 77 12.42 14.07 11.40
C LEU A 77 13.14 15.43 11.35
N PRO A 78 13.85 15.90 12.40
CA PRO A 78 14.56 17.18 12.37
C PRO A 78 15.62 17.30 11.26
N LEU A 79 16.12 16.20 10.70
CA LEU A 79 17.03 16.21 9.56
C LEU A 79 16.33 16.62 8.25
N TYR A 80 15.02 16.36 8.14
CA TYR A 80 14.26 16.47 6.89
C TYR A 80 13.34 17.68 6.85
N ALA A 81 12.66 17.97 7.95
CA ALA A 81 11.57 18.94 7.99
C ALA A 81 11.65 19.83 9.23
N PRO A 82 11.06 21.04 9.20
CA PRO A 82 10.83 21.81 10.41
C PRO A 82 9.91 21.05 11.36
N THR A 83 10.21 21.13 12.64
CA THR A 83 9.52 20.38 13.67
C THR A 83 9.04 21.26 14.81
N THR A 84 8.12 20.71 15.60
CA THR A 84 7.65 21.26 16.86
C THR A 84 7.48 20.13 17.87
N ARG A 85 7.53 20.46 19.17
CA ARG A 85 7.18 19.51 20.23
C ARG A 85 5.70 19.65 20.56
N LEU A 86 4.95 18.56 20.42
CA LEU A 86 3.56 18.47 20.86
C LEU A 86 3.49 17.64 22.14
N THR A 87 2.88 18.21 23.18
CA THR A 87 2.67 17.56 24.48
C THR A 87 1.18 17.33 24.72
N VAL A 88 0.81 16.08 24.99
CA VAL A 88 -0.55 15.66 25.33
C VAL A 88 -0.60 15.37 26.82
N GLU A 89 -1.53 16.01 27.51
CA GLU A 89 -1.83 15.73 28.91
C GLU A 89 -3.16 14.99 29.02
N VAL A 90 -3.13 13.82 29.64
CA VAL A 90 -4.29 12.95 29.82
C VAL A 90 -4.86 13.16 31.22
N ARG A 91 -6.16 13.45 31.29
CA ARG A 91 -6.91 13.66 32.53
C ARG A 91 -8.14 12.77 32.61
N ASN A 92 -8.64 12.54 33.82
CA ASN A 92 -9.94 11.91 34.04
C ASN A 92 -11.05 12.98 34.19
N THR A 93 -12.30 12.55 34.33
CA THR A 93 -13.46 13.43 34.49
C THR A 93 -13.46 14.27 35.78
N ARG A 94 -12.60 13.97 36.75
CA ARG A 94 -12.37 14.76 37.97
C ARG A 94 -11.27 15.81 37.78
N GLY A 95 -10.66 15.88 36.60
CA GLY A 95 -9.54 16.75 36.29
C GLY A 95 -8.19 16.26 36.82
N GLU A 96 -8.10 15.04 37.34
CA GLU A 96 -6.83 14.45 37.83
C GLU A 96 -6.04 13.89 36.64
N VAL A 97 -4.70 13.94 36.72
CA VAL A 97 -3.83 13.39 35.68
C VAL A 97 -3.89 11.86 35.64
N VAL A 98 -3.78 11.28 34.45
CA VAL A 98 -3.84 9.83 34.25
C VAL A 98 -2.49 9.32 33.76
N PRO A 99 -1.63 8.77 34.63
CA PRO A 99 -0.40 8.12 34.21
C PRO A 99 -0.67 6.76 33.56
N GLY A 100 0.24 6.28 32.71
CA GLY A 100 0.13 4.98 32.05
C GLY A 100 -0.96 4.84 30.99
N ALA A 101 -1.56 5.94 30.51
CA ALA A 101 -2.46 5.93 29.37
C ALA A 101 -1.67 5.81 28.05
N SER A 102 -2.19 5.02 27.10
CA SER A 102 -1.65 4.98 25.75
C SER A 102 -2.06 6.25 25.01
N VAL A 103 -1.13 6.92 24.34
CA VAL A 103 -1.35 8.13 23.54
C VAL A 103 -0.79 7.89 22.14
N GLU A 104 -1.68 7.83 21.16
CA GLU A 104 -1.37 7.62 19.74
C GLU A 104 -1.45 8.96 18.99
N PHE A 105 -0.37 9.25 18.26
CA PHE A 105 -0.28 10.41 17.37
C PHE A 105 -0.59 9.92 15.97
N CYS A 106 -1.85 10.09 15.54
CA CYS A 106 -2.35 9.48 14.32
C CYS A 106 -2.36 10.45 13.14
N LEU A 107 -1.92 9.94 11.98
CA LEU A 107 -1.93 10.64 10.71
C LEU A 107 -3.07 10.11 9.84
N TYR A 108 -3.79 10.99 9.14
CA TYR A 108 -4.68 10.54 8.09
C TYR A 108 -3.87 10.00 6.90
N ASN A 109 -4.11 8.74 6.53
CA ASN A 109 -3.54 8.10 5.35
C ASN A 109 -4.41 6.88 5.01
N TYR A 110 -4.63 6.55 3.74
CA TYR A 110 -5.49 5.45 3.29
C TYR A 110 -6.88 5.41 3.95
N ALA A 111 -7.51 6.59 4.10
CA ALA A 111 -8.80 6.73 4.79
C ALA A 111 -8.83 6.05 6.16
N GLU A 112 -7.70 6.06 6.87
CA GLU A 112 -7.57 5.67 8.27
C GLU A 112 -6.77 6.72 9.05
N PHE A 113 -6.84 6.67 10.38
CA PHE A 113 -5.95 7.44 11.26
C PHE A 113 -4.87 6.52 11.81
N TYR A 114 -3.78 6.38 11.07
CA TYR A 114 -2.68 5.48 11.37
C TYR A 114 -1.76 6.06 12.46
N PRO A 115 -1.47 5.33 13.56
CA PRO A 115 -0.57 5.81 14.61
C PRO A 115 0.88 5.83 14.12
N VAL A 116 1.41 7.02 13.79
CA VAL A 116 2.82 7.14 13.35
C VAL A 116 3.80 7.03 14.52
N VAL A 117 3.33 7.37 15.72
CA VAL A 117 4.03 7.15 17.00
C VAL A 117 2.98 6.88 18.09
N SER A 118 3.28 5.96 18.99
CA SER A 118 2.54 5.74 20.23
C SER A 118 3.47 5.96 21.42
N GLN A 119 2.98 6.67 22.43
CA GLN A 119 3.68 6.95 23.68
C GLN A 119 2.80 6.54 24.87
N VAL A 120 3.42 6.41 26.04
CA VAL A 120 2.71 6.20 27.31
C VAL A 120 2.84 7.45 28.15
N SER A 121 1.74 7.93 28.72
CA SER A 121 1.74 9.10 29.57
C SER A 121 2.53 8.84 30.87
N ASP A 122 3.41 9.76 31.24
CA ASP A 122 4.24 9.68 32.45
C ASP A 122 3.47 9.91 33.75
N GLU A 123 4.18 9.99 34.89
CA GLU A 123 3.61 10.28 36.22
C GLU A 123 2.87 11.62 36.32
N ARG A 124 3.11 12.55 35.38
CA ARG A 124 2.40 13.83 35.26
C ARG A 124 1.20 13.73 34.30
N GLY A 125 0.90 12.53 33.80
CA GLY A 125 -0.11 12.29 32.77
C GLY A 125 0.29 12.83 31.40
N GLN A 126 1.58 13.03 31.12
CA GLN A 126 2.05 13.67 29.89
C GLN A 126 2.73 12.69 28.94
N ALA A 127 2.43 12.80 27.64
CA ALA A 127 3.15 12.16 26.55
C ALA A 127 3.54 13.22 25.52
N SER A 128 4.75 13.16 24.96
CA SER A 128 5.19 14.16 23.96
C SER A 128 5.95 13.55 22.81
N VAL A 129 5.95 14.24 21.67
CA VAL A 129 6.69 13.85 20.46
C VAL A 129 7.15 15.09 19.71
N ILE A 130 8.31 15.01 19.06
CA ILE A 130 8.72 15.97 18.01
C ILE A 130 8.07 15.54 16.69
N THR A 131 7.25 16.40 16.10
CA THR A 131 6.51 16.12 14.86
C THR A 131 6.57 17.31 13.89
N GLY A 132 6.09 17.09 12.67
CA GLY A 132 6.03 18.12 11.62
C GLY A 132 4.92 19.14 11.88
N LEU A 133 4.87 20.18 11.04
CA LEU A 133 3.91 21.28 11.18
C LEU A 133 2.64 21.00 10.37
N GLY A 134 1.70 20.23 10.94
CA GLY A 134 0.46 19.83 10.27
C GLY A 134 -0.55 19.21 11.22
N ASP A 135 -1.66 18.70 10.67
CA ASP A 135 -2.73 18.12 11.46
C ASP A 135 -2.45 16.66 11.86
N LEU A 136 -2.76 16.35 13.12
CA LEU A 136 -2.79 15.00 13.68
C LEU A 136 -4.14 14.76 14.36
N LEU A 137 -4.57 13.50 14.42
CA LEU A 137 -5.61 13.05 15.34
C LEU A 137 -4.92 12.41 16.54
N ILE A 138 -5.09 12.97 17.73
CA ILE A 138 -4.55 12.38 18.95
C ILE A 138 -5.61 11.49 19.56
N LEU A 139 -5.27 10.23 19.82
CA LEU A 139 -6.11 9.27 20.52
C LEU A 139 -5.43 8.89 21.84
N ALA A 140 -6.13 9.05 22.96
CA ALA A 140 -5.70 8.55 24.25
C ALA A 140 -6.68 7.50 24.78
N TYR A 141 -6.18 6.40 25.35
CA TYR A 141 -7.03 5.38 25.94
C TYR A 141 -6.37 4.66 27.11
N LYS A 142 -7.19 4.28 28.10
CA LYS A 142 -6.81 3.49 29.28
C LYS A 142 -8.05 2.91 29.94
N ASP A 143 -7.99 1.66 30.40
CA ASP A 143 -9.06 1.03 31.20
C ASP A 143 -10.47 1.14 30.56
N ASN A 144 -10.56 0.92 29.25
CA ASN A 144 -11.77 1.09 28.40
C ASN A 144 -12.32 2.52 28.27
N LEU A 145 -11.65 3.52 28.86
CA LEU A 145 -11.92 4.91 28.61
C LEU A 145 -11.09 5.40 27.42
N MET A 146 -11.63 6.36 26.68
CA MET A 146 -10.95 6.94 25.52
C MET A 146 -11.21 8.44 25.41
N ALA A 147 -10.35 9.12 24.66
CA ALA A 147 -10.55 10.48 24.20
C ALA A 147 -9.82 10.64 22.87
N TRP A 148 -10.37 11.46 21.96
CA TRP A 148 -9.67 11.81 20.74
C TRP A 148 -9.94 13.25 20.35
N GLN A 149 -8.95 13.90 19.71
CA GLN A 149 -9.10 15.26 19.19
C GLN A 149 -8.16 15.52 18.02
N LYS A 150 -8.62 16.27 17.01
CA LYS A 150 -7.75 16.82 15.96
C LYS A 150 -6.93 17.98 16.53
N VAL A 151 -5.64 18.01 16.25
CA VAL A 151 -4.73 19.09 16.63
C VAL A 151 -3.88 19.52 15.44
N THR A 152 -3.60 20.81 15.33
CA THR A 152 -2.64 21.36 14.37
C THR A 152 -1.31 21.60 15.07
N ALA A 153 -0.34 20.73 14.84
CA ALA A 153 0.99 20.84 15.43
C ALA A 153 1.69 22.11 14.92
N GLY A 154 2.17 22.94 15.84
CA GLY A 154 2.81 24.23 15.55
C GLY A 154 1.89 25.43 15.75
N ALA A 155 0.56 25.22 15.75
CA ALA A 155 -0.39 26.22 16.24
C ALA A 155 -0.61 26.11 17.76
N THR A 156 -0.44 24.91 18.32
CA THR A 156 -0.39 24.66 19.76
C THR A 156 0.76 23.70 20.06
N ASP A 157 1.35 23.83 21.26
CA ASP A 157 2.37 22.95 21.82
C ASP A 157 1.81 22.00 22.88
N ARG A 158 0.58 22.25 23.36
CA ARG A 158 -0.09 21.47 24.41
C ARG A 158 -1.54 21.16 24.06
N LEU A 159 -1.95 19.92 24.31
CA LEU A 159 -3.32 19.41 24.20
C LEU A 159 -3.71 18.73 25.51
N VAL A 160 -4.92 18.98 26.01
CA VAL A 160 -5.47 18.25 27.16
C VAL A 160 -6.59 17.35 26.67
N LEU A 161 -6.47 16.04 26.92
CA LEU A 161 -7.49 15.04 26.62
C LEU A 161 -8.10 14.50 27.91
N THR A 162 -9.42 14.52 28.01
CA THR A 162 -10.15 13.96 29.16
C THR A 162 -10.74 12.61 28.78
N LEU A 163 -10.28 11.53 29.42
CA LEU A 163 -10.77 10.18 29.18
C LEU A 163 -12.21 10.03 29.68
N THR A 164 -13.08 9.56 28.80
CA THR A 164 -14.49 9.26 29.10
C THR A 164 -14.85 7.87 28.57
N GLU A 165 -16.05 7.40 28.92
CA GLU A 165 -16.61 6.24 28.22
C GLU A 165 -16.73 6.53 26.71
N PRO A 166 -16.42 5.56 25.84
CA PRO A 166 -16.59 5.71 24.41
C PRO A 166 -18.04 6.08 24.05
N ASP A 167 -18.20 7.17 23.31
CA ASP A 167 -19.50 7.57 22.76
C ASP A 167 -19.84 6.72 21.54
N PHE A 168 -20.72 5.75 21.74
CA PHE A 168 -21.21 4.85 20.69
C PHE A 168 -22.49 5.34 19.99
N SER A 169 -22.88 6.60 20.18
CA SER A 169 -23.99 7.18 19.45
C SER A 169 -23.71 7.18 17.94
N GLU A 170 -24.76 6.94 17.15
CA GLU A 170 -24.65 7.05 15.70
C GLU A 170 -24.57 8.53 15.34
N ARG A 171 -23.41 8.95 14.84
CA ARG A 171 -23.14 10.35 14.49
C ARG A 171 -22.15 10.47 13.36
N GLN A 172 -22.05 11.67 12.82
CA GLN A 172 -21.04 12.04 11.83
C GLN A 172 -20.20 13.20 12.36
N VAL A 173 -18.90 13.17 12.07
CA VAL A 173 -17.97 14.26 12.38
C VAL A 173 -17.15 14.57 11.14
N ASP A 174 -17.18 15.83 10.74
CA ASP A 174 -16.40 16.32 9.61
C ASP A 174 -15.07 16.91 10.11
N LEU A 175 -13.97 16.51 9.47
CA LEU A 175 -12.61 16.96 9.80
C LEU A 175 -11.90 17.39 8.51
N ASP A 176 -11.31 18.58 8.53
CA ASP A 176 -10.36 18.98 7.48
C ASP A 176 -8.96 18.66 7.98
N ILE A 177 -8.21 17.86 7.23
CA ILE A 177 -6.86 17.44 7.59
C ILE A 177 -5.86 18.16 6.71
N ILE A 178 -5.03 19.02 7.32
CA ILE A 178 -4.08 19.86 6.60
C ILE A 178 -2.65 19.31 6.78
N PRO A 179 -1.97 18.88 5.70
CA PRO A 179 -0.59 18.45 5.77
C PRO A 179 0.37 19.64 5.90
N PRO A 180 1.65 19.41 6.25
CA PRO A 180 2.67 20.45 6.18
C PRO A 180 2.80 21.07 4.79
N VAL A 181 3.13 22.36 4.77
CA VAL A 181 3.33 23.15 3.55
C VAL A 181 4.53 22.62 2.76
N ALA A 182 4.38 22.55 1.43
CA ALA A 182 5.45 22.13 0.54
C ALA A 182 6.64 23.11 0.55
N ARG A 183 7.86 22.57 0.39
CA ARG A 183 9.11 23.35 0.42
C ARG A 183 9.97 23.00 -0.79
N ALA A 184 10.66 24.00 -1.33
CA ALA A 184 11.56 23.83 -2.45
C ALA A 184 12.73 22.89 -2.09
N VAL A 185 13.21 22.17 -3.11
CA VAL A 185 14.43 21.36 -3.05
C VAL A 185 15.51 22.11 -3.82
N GLU A 186 16.70 22.20 -3.25
CA GLU A 186 17.82 22.88 -3.91
C GLU A 186 18.31 22.05 -5.10
N SER A 187 18.67 22.71 -6.20
CA SER A 187 19.24 22.06 -7.37
C SER A 187 20.63 21.51 -7.06
N ALA A 188 20.96 20.35 -7.61
CA ALA A 188 22.30 19.76 -7.50
C ALA A 188 23.29 20.52 -8.39
N ASP A 189 24.58 20.30 -8.14
CA ASP A 189 25.64 20.74 -9.05
C ASP A 189 25.42 20.17 -10.47
N PRO A 190 25.36 21.01 -11.52
CA PRO A 190 25.09 20.56 -12.87
C PRO A 190 26.08 19.52 -13.41
N ALA A 191 27.37 19.63 -13.07
CA ALA A 191 28.38 18.67 -13.53
C ALA A 191 28.20 17.30 -12.85
N GLY A 192 27.88 17.30 -11.56
CA GLY A 192 27.47 16.08 -10.85
C GLY A 192 26.24 15.42 -11.47
N VAL A 193 25.21 16.20 -11.82
CA VAL A 193 24.00 15.71 -12.49
C VAL A 193 24.33 15.07 -13.84
N GLU A 194 25.18 15.70 -14.66
CA GLU A 194 25.58 15.19 -15.96
C GLU A 194 26.31 13.83 -15.84
N GLU A 195 27.29 13.73 -14.93
CA GLU A 195 28.01 12.47 -14.68
C GLU A 195 27.09 11.39 -14.10
N ASN A 196 26.16 11.74 -13.21
CA ASN A 196 25.18 10.79 -12.69
C ASN A 196 24.27 10.26 -13.80
N ASN A 197 23.77 11.14 -14.67
CA ASN A 197 22.96 10.74 -15.83
C ASN A 197 23.73 9.82 -16.79
N ARG A 198 25.04 10.05 -16.98
CA ARG A 198 25.89 9.15 -17.76
C ARG A 198 25.96 7.75 -17.14
N ARG A 199 26.09 7.67 -15.81
CA ARG A 199 26.14 6.38 -15.08
C ARG A 199 24.81 5.65 -15.10
N LEU A 200 23.70 6.37 -14.91
CA LEU A 200 22.35 5.80 -14.98
C LEU A 200 22.06 5.23 -16.36
N LYS A 201 22.49 5.88 -17.45
CA LYS A 201 22.39 5.31 -18.81
C LYS A 201 23.14 3.98 -18.93
N LEU A 202 24.31 3.86 -18.31
CA LEU A 202 25.06 2.60 -18.28
C LEU A 202 24.34 1.53 -17.44
N GLU A 203 23.80 1.90 -16.29
CA GLU A 203 22.97 1.03 -15.45
C GLU A 203 21.77 0.49 -16.24
N ASP A 204 21.05 1.35 -16.95
CA ASP A 204 19.91 0.98 -17.80
C ASP A 204 20.31 -0.02 -18.88
N CYS A 205 21.47 0.18 -19.53
CA CYS A 205 22.00 -0.78 -20.50
C CYS A 205 22.29 -2.14 -19.87
N ILE A 206 22.89 -2.18 -18.67
CA ILE A 206 23.18 -3.43 -17.94
C ILE A 206 21.88 -4.15 -17.59
N ARG A 207 20.91 -3.43 -17.03
CA ARG A 207 19.59 -3.95 -16.66
C ARG A 207 18.84 -4.48 -17.87
N ALA A 208 18.75 -3.71 -18.96
CA ALA A 208 18.07 -4.12 -20.18
C ALA A 208 18.73 -5.35 -20.82
N THR A 209 20.07 -5.44 -20.78
CA THR A 209 20.80 -6.62 -21.26
C THR A 209 20.44 -7.85 -20.43
N TYR A 210 20.38 -7.73 -19.10
CA TYR A 210 19.96 -8.83 -18.23
C TYR A 210 18.49 -9.22 -18.46
N GLU A 211 17.56 -8.26 -18.52
CA GLU A 211 16.14 -8.54 -18.78
C GLU A 211 15.90 -9.17 -20.17
N SER A 212 16.75 -8.86 -21.15
CA SER A 212 16.70 -9.50 -22.47
C SER A 212 17.00 -11.00 -22.45
N THR A 213 17.62 -11.52 -21.38
CA THR A 213 17.85 -12.96 -21.20
C THR A 213 16.65 -13.68 -20.59
N PHE A 214 15.56 -12.96 -20.26
CA PHE A 214 14.36 -13.59 -19.72
C PHE A 214 13.62 -14.36 -20.82
N ILE A 215 12.85 -15.37 -20.40
CA ILE A 215 12.07 -16.18 -21.32
C ILE A 215 11.12 -15.34 -22.18
N ASN A 216 11.01 -15.71 -23.46
CA ASN A 216 10.08 -15.08 -24.39
C ASN A 216 8.87 -15.97 -24.69
N LYS A 217 7.84 -15.38 -25.29
CA LYS A 217 6.57 -16.04 -25.57
C LYS A 217 6.72 -17.24 -26.49
N ASP A 218 7.56 -17.15 -27.51
CA ASP A 218 7.72 -18.22 -28.50
C ASP A 218 8.32 -19.49 -27.85
N ILE A 219 9.36 -19.33 -27.04
CA ILE A 219 9.97 -20.43 -26.28
C ILE A 219 8.96 -21.03 -25.30
N ALA A 220 8.24 -20.20 -24.55
CA ALA A 220 7.23 -20.66 -23.60
C ALA A 220 6.09 -21.43 -24.30
N THR A 221 5.65 -20.98 -25.48
CA THR A 221 4.63 -21.64 -26.28
C THR A 221 5.10 -22.98 -26.84
N ILE A 222 6.33 -23.07 -27.35
CA ILE A 222 6.92 -24.33 -27.82
C ILE A 222 6.97 -25.34 -26.66
N PHE A 223 7.53 -24.92 -25.52
CA PHE A 223 7.59 -25.74 -24.31
C PHE A 223 6.20 -26.23 -23.87
N ALA A 224 5.20 -25.33 -23.85
CA ALA A 224 3.83 -25.67 -23.47
C ALA A 224 3.24 -26.75 -24.39
N ARG A 225 3.43 -26.63 -25.72
CA ARG A 225 2.95 -27.63 -26.70
C ARG A 225 3.64 -28.98 -26.54
N GLU A 226 4.96 -28.99 -26.40
CA GLU A 226 5.73 -30.22 -26.21
C GLU A 226 5.32 -30.96 -24.94
N LYS A 227 5.00 -30.19 -23.89
CA LYS A 227 4.62 -30.76 -22.59
C LYS A 227 3.12 -31.05 -22.45
N GLY A 228 2.26 -30.47 -23.29
CA GLY A 228 0.81 -30.60 -23.23
C GLY A 228 0.13 -29.67 -22.22
N LEU A 229 0.74 -28.50 -21.94
CA LEU A 229 0.19 -27.46 -21.07
C LEU A 229 -0.56 -26.38 -21.87
N PRO A 230 -1.52 -25.65 -21.28
CA PRO A 230 -2.18 -24.52 -21.94
C PRO A 230 -1.19 -23.38 -22.21
N GLU A 231 -1.05 -22.99 -23.48
CA GLU A 231 -0.06 -22.00 -23.94
C GLU A 231 -0.19 -20.65 -23.23
N ASP A 232 -1.41 -20.10 -23.16
CA ASP A 232 -1.65 -18.77 -22.57
C ASP A 232 -1.38 -18.73 -21.06
N LEU A 233 -1.76 -19.77 -20.32
CA LEU A 233 -1.49 -19.84 -18.88
C LEU A 233 0.01 -20.06 -18.61
N THR A 234 0.66 -20.89 -19.42
CA THR A 234 2.10 -21.14 -19.31
C THR A 234 2.88 -19.85 -19.52
N TRP A 235 2.56 -19.11 -20.60
CA TRP A 235 3.16 -17.80 -20.84
C TRP A 235 2.87 -16.82 -19.71
N LYS A 236 1.62 -16.71 -19.24
CA LYS A 236 1.24 -15.81 -18.15
C LYS A 236 2.14 -15.97 -16.91
N TYR A 237 2.39 -17.20 -16.46
CA TYR A 237 3.18 -17.44 -15.25
C TYR A 237 4.68 -17.26 -15.50
N LEU A 238 5.19 -17.68 -16.65
CA LEU A 238 6.60 -17.49 -17.02
C LEU A 238 6.93 -16.01 -17.19
N GLU A 239 6.08 -15.22 -17.85
CA GLU A 239 6.22 -13.77 -17.97
C GLU A 239 6.19 -13.08 -16.59
N ALA A 240 5.26 -13.47 -15.72
CA ALA A 240 5.13 -12.90 -14.38
C ALA A 240 6.31 -13.20 -13.45
N SER A 241 7.03 -14.31 -13.69
CA SER A 241 8.16 -14.78 -12.87
C SER A 241 9.47 -14.02 -13.09
N ARG A 242 9.58 -13.23 -14.17
CA ARG A 242 10.76 -12.39 -14.48
C ARG A 242 12.06 -13.21 -14.41
N GLY A 243 13.06 -12.77 -13.65
CA GLY A 243 14.34 -13.48 -13.52
C GLY A 243 14.25 -14.89 -12.93
N ASN A 244 13.13 -15.24 -12.29
CA ASN A 244 12.87 -16.56 -11.70
C ASN A 244 12.21 -17.54 -12.67
N TRP A 245 12.08 -17.17 -13.95
CA TRP A 245 11.54 -18.07 -14.97
C TRP A 245 12.22 -19.45 -15.03
N PRO A 246 13.53 -19.62 -14.74
CA PRO A 246 14.15 -20.95 -14.73
C PRO A 246 13.56 -21.88 -13.67
N GLU A 247 13.14 -21.35 -12.52
CA GLU A 247 12.51 -22.14 -11.46
C GLU A 247 11.06 -22.50 -11.83
N ILE A 248 10.33 -21.56 -12.45
CA ILE A 248 8.94 -21.82 -12.87
C ILE A 248 8.90 -22.81 -14.05
N ILE A 249 9.84 -22.72 -15.00
CA ILE A 249 9.92 -23.71 -16.09
C ILE A 249 10.31 -25.09 -15.58
N GLU A 250 11.24 -25.18 -14.63
CA GLU A 250 11.64 -26.45 -14.00
C GLU A 250 10.47 -27.08 -13.24
N PHE A 251 9.71 -26.28 -12.48
CA PHE A 251 8.48 -26.73 -11.82
C PHE A 251 7.49 -27.32 -12.84
N LEU A 252 7.19 -26.60 -13.92
CA LEU A 252 6.27 -27.05 -14.97
C LEU A 252 6.77 -28.28 -15.72
N TYR A 253 8.09 -28.37 -15.96
CA TYR A 253 8.71 -29.48 -16.65
C TYR A 253 8.58 -30.79 -15.86
N GLN A 254 8.77 -30.72 -14.53
CA GLN A 254 8.64 -31.84 -13.62
C GLN A 254 7.20 -32.29 -13.35
N LEU A 255 6.18 -31.57 -13.85
CA LEU A 255 4.80 -31.98 -13.70
C LEU A 255 4.49 -33.22 -14.55
N LYS A 256 3.73 -34.14 -13.95
CA LYS A 256 3.08 -35.25 -14.66
C LYS A 256 1.74 -34.79 -15.25
N PRO A 257 1.21 -35.44 -16.31
CA PRO A 257 -0.06 -35.04 -16.92
C PRO A 257 -1.23 -34.92 -15.93
N GLU A 258 -1.31 -35.82 -14.95
CA GLU A 258 -2.32 -35.80 -13.89
C GLU A 258 -2.15 -34.63 -12.88
N GLU A 259 -0.98 -33.99 -12.87
CA GLU A 259 -0.66 -32.87 -11.98
C GLU A 259 -0.93 -31.50 -12.63
N PHE A 260 -1.14 -31.42 -13.96
CA PHE A 260 -1.21 -30.14 -14.68
C PHE A 260 -2.23 -29.16 -14.11
N SER A 261 -3.46 -29.61 -13.85
CA SER A 261 -4.51 -28.73 -13.28
C SER A 261 -4.08 -28.18 -11.90
N ARG A 262 -3.60 -29.06 -11.01
CA ARG A 262 -3.17 -28.67 -9.65
C ARG A 262 -1.91 -27.82 -9.67
N GLY A 263 -0.96 -28.09 -10.56
CA GLY A 263 0.27 -27.33 -10.72
C GLY A 263 -0.01 -25.90 -11.18
N LEU A 264 -0.82 -25.72 -12.22
CA LEU A 264 -1.25 -24.40 -12.69
C LEU A 264 -2.14 -23.69 -11.67
N GLY A 265 -2.99 -24.44 -10.96
CA GLY A 265 -3.79 -23.91 -9.85
C GLY A 265 -2.94 -23.43 -8.67
N LEU A 266 -1.82 -24.08 -8.38
CA LEU A 266 -0.86 -23.64 -7.37
C LEU A 266 -0.20 -22.32 -7.79
N LEU A 267 0.25 -22.20 -9.04
CA LEU A 267 0.82 -20.94 -9.56
C LEU A 267 -0.22 -19.80 -9.57
N ALA A 268 -1.50 -20.11 -9.75
CA ALA A 268 -2.59 -19.15 -9.66
C ALA A 268 -2.84 -18.64 -8.22
N ALA A 269 -2.58 -19.49 -7.23
CA ALA A 269 -2.92 -19.23 -5.82
C ALA A 269 -1.79 -18.56 -5.03
N VAL A 270 -0.60 -18.42 -5.61
CA VAL A 270 0.52 -17.67 -5.04
C VAL A 270 0.54 -16.23 -5.57
N THR A 271 1.25 -15.34 -4.88
CA THR A 271 1.32 -13.94 -5.29
C THR A 271 2.28 -13.74 -6.46
N ALA A 272 2.20 -12.59 -7.13
CA ALA A 272 3.18 -12.22 -8.16
C ALA A 272 4.62 -12.17 -7.61
N LYS A 273 4.80 -11.83 -6.32
CA LYS A 273 6.10 -11.87 -5.66
C LYS A 273 6.60 -13.31 -5.49
N ASP A 274 5.71 -14.22 -5.10
CA ASP A 274 6.06 -15.63 -4.96
C ASP A 274 6.56 -16.23 -6.29
N LEU A 275 5.94 -15.87 -7.42
CA LEU A 275 6.41 -16.32 -8.74
C LEU A 275 7.83 -15.84 -9.08
N ARG A 276 8.28 -14.73 -8.48
CA ARG A 276 9.60 -14.12 -8.71
C ARG A 276 10.67 -14.58 -7.73
N ASP A 277 10.29 -15.23 -6.63
CA ASP A 277 11.22 -15.54 -5.53
C ASP A 277 11.21 -17.03 -5.13
N THR A 278 10.23 -17.83 -5.56
CA THR A 278 10.06 -19.22 -5.08
C THR A 278 10.78 -20.24 -5.95
N PRO A 279 11.65 -21.09 -5.37
CA PRO A 279 12.30 -22.19 -6.08
C PRO A 279 11.32 -23.30 -6.51
N ALA A 280 11.66 -24.00 -7.59
CA ALA A 280 10.88 -25.11 -8.15
C ALA A 280 10.64 -26.21 -7.11
N GLU A 281 11.67 -26.57 -6.34
CA GLU A 281 11.62 -27.60 -5.32
C GLU A 281 10.58 -27.32 -4.23
N VAL A 282 10.40 -26.04 -3.85
CA VAL A 282 9.41 -25.63 -2.85
C VAL A 282 8.00 -25.80 -3.40
N LEU A 283 7.76 -25.36 -4.64
CA LEU A 283 6.47 -25.51 -5.32
C LEU A 283 6.11 -26.99 -5.53
N LEU A 284 7.06 -27.80 -6.01
CA LEU A 284 6.90 -29.25 -6.21
C LEU A 284 6.62 -29.97 -4.90
N HIS A 285 7.35 -29.63 -3.84
CA HIS A 285 7.11 -30.16 -2.50
C HIS A 285 5.68 -29.87 -2.06
N HIS A 286 5.19 -28.63 -2.18
CA HIS A 286 3.81 -28.33 -1.80
C HIS A 286 2.77 -29.04 -2.67
N LEU A 287 3.01 -29.14 -3.98
CA LEU A 287 2.10 -29.84 -4.89
C LEU A 287 1.94 -31.33 -4.52
N ARG A 288 3.07 -32.02 -4.31
CA ARG A 288 3.13 -33.46 -4.08
C ARG A 288 2.78 -33.85 -2.65
N GLU A 289 3.08 -32.98 -1.68
CA GLU A 289 2.82 -33.27 -0.27
C GLU A 289 1.47 -32.79 0.22
N THR A 290 0.72 -32.05 -0.57
CA THR A 290 -0.67 -31.72 -0.22
C THR A 290 -1.55 -32.97 -0.32
N PRO A 291 -2.37 -33.29 0.71
CA PRO A 291 -3.36 -34.35 0.62
C PRO A 291 -4.29 -34.21 -0.59
N ALA A 292 -4.82 -35.35 -1.07
CA ALA A 292 -5.84 -35.36 -2.11
C ALA A 292 -7.07 -34.53 -1.69
N ARG A 293 -7.75 -33.93 -2.67
CA ARG A 293 -8.96 -33.15 -2.43
C ARG A 293 -10.07 -34.04 -1.89
N ASP A 294 -10.70 -33.64 -0.79
CA ASP A 294 -11.98 -34.21 -0.35
C ASP A 294 -13.05 -33.86 -1.38
N GLU A 295 -13.81 -34.84 -1.86
CA GLU A 295 -14.85 -34.65 -2.87
C GLU A 295 -15.93 -33.63 -2.45
N LYS A 296 -16.12 -33.43 -1.14
CA LYS A 296 -17.05 -32.42 -0.59
C LYS A 296 -16.53 -30.99 -0.71
N LEU A 297 -15.24 -30.79 -0.92
CA LEU A 297 -14.62 -29.49 -1.10
C LEU A 297 -14.61 -29.12 -2.57
N ASP A 298 -15.14 -27.95 -2.92
CA ASP A 298 -15.01 -27.43 -4.27
C ASP A 298 -13.53 -27.16 -4.64
N GLU A 299 -13.24 -27.17 -5.93
CA GLU A 299 -11.88 -27.04 -6.44
C GLU A 299 -11.25 -25.70 -6.05
N SER A 300 -12.00 -24.60 -6.08
CA SER A 300 -11.49 -23.27 -5.73
C SER A 300 -11.08 -23.21 -4.26
N THR A 301 -11.91 -23.74 -3.35
CA THR A 301 -11.59 -23.83 -1.92
C THR A 301 -10.36 -24.69 -1.69
N TYR A 302 -10.24 -25.84 -2.37
CA TYR A 302 -9.07 -26.71 -2.25
C TYR A 302 -7.79 -26.01 -2.74
N LEU A 303 -7.81 -25.39 -3.93
CA LEU A 303 -6.64 -24.71 -4.49
C LEU A 303 -6.17 -23.56 -3.59
N ASN A 304 -7.09 -22.70 -3.16
CA ASN A 304 -6.76 -21.48 -2.42
C ASN A 304 -6.47 -21.72 -0.93
N TYR A 305 -7.12 -22.72 -0.31
CA TYR A 305 -7.11 -22.87 1.14
C TYR A 305 -6.58 -24.21 1.65
N VAL A 306 -6.21 -25.14 0.76
CA VAL A 306 -5.52 -26.40 1.12
C VAL A 306 -4.19 -26.53 0.38
N LEU A 307 -4.20 -26.45 -0.96
CA LEU A 307 -3.02 -26.62 -1.80
C LEU A 307 -2.04 -25.44 -1.68
N SER A 308 -2.55 -24.21 -1.74
CA SER A 308 -1.73 -23.00 -1.75
C SER A 308 -0.72 -22.99 -0.59
N PRO A 309 0.58 -22.78 -0.88
CA PRO A 309 1.61 -22.66 0.15
C PRO A 309 1.60 -21.31 0.86
N ARG A 310 1.04 -20.27 0.21
CA ARG A 310 0.98 -18.90 0.70
C ARG A 310 -0.10 -18.77 1.77
N VAL A 311 0.30 -18.41 2.99
CA VAL A 311 -0.60 -18.19 4.12
C VAL A 311 -0.71 -16.71 4.47
N GLY A 312 0.42 -16.05 4.67
CA GLY A 312 0.52 -14.65 5.07
C GLY A 312 1.65 -13.94 4.34
N ARG A 313 2.53 -13.26 5.08
CA ARG A 313 3.66 -12.47 4.54
C ARG A 313 5.03 -13.18 4.65
N GLU A 314 5.06 -14.44 5.06
CA GLU A 314 6.27 -15.26 5.22
C GLU A 314 7.01 -15.50 3.89
N LEU A 315 8.28 -15.91 3.93
CA LEU A 315 8.89 -16.51 2.75
C LEU A 315 8.33 -17.94 2.57
N LEU A 316 8.08 -18.37 1.32
CA LEU A 316 7.62 -19.75 1.09
C LEU A 316 8.75 -20.75 1.37
N SER A 317 8.45 -21.80 2.13
CA SER A 317 9.41 -22.84 2.53
C SER A 317 8.75 -24.23 2.56
N PRO A 318 9.47 -25.35 2.35
CA PRO A 318 8.87 -26.68 2.21
C PRO A 318 8.48 -27.32 3.55
N TRP A 319 7.42 -26.83 4.21
CA TRP A 319 7.08 -27.21 5.60
C TRP A 319 6.20 -28.46 5.78
N ARG A 320 5.47 -28.91 4.75
CA ARG A 320 4.50 -30.03 4.81
C ARG A 320 5.09 -31.34 5.34
N ASN A 321 6.23 -31.81 4.80
CA ASN A 321 6.80 -33.09 5.22
C ASN A 321 7.24 -33.08 6.68
N TYR A 322 7.93 -32.02 7.09
CA TYR A 322 8.29 -31.85 8.48
C TYR A 322 7.07 -31.87 9.41
N ILE A 323 5.98 -31.17 9.05
CA ILE A 323 4.73 -31.20 9.82
C ILE A 323 4.14 -32.62 9.87
N LYS A 324 4.12 -33.35 8.75
CA LYS A 324 3.62 -34.73 8.73
C LYS A 324 4.46 -35.63 9.63
N GLU A 325 5.76 -35.47 9.69
CA GLU A 325 6.63 -36.31 10.54
C GLU A 325 6.55 -35.90 12.01
N LYS A 326 6.32 -34.62 12.30
CA LYS A 326 6.26 -34.07 13.66
C LYS A 326 5.13 -34.65 14.50
N PHE A 327 3.98 -34.93 13.89
CA PHE A 327 2.78 -35.40 14.59
C PHE A 327 2.53 -36.89 14.37
N SER A 328 2.15 -37.59 15.44
CA SER A 328 1.72 -38.99 15.38
C SER A 328 0.44 -39.14 14.54
N GLN A 329 0.18 -40.35 14.04
CA GLN A 329 -1.05 -40.60 13.29
C GLN A 329 -2.32 -40.32 14.11
N LEU A 330 -2.28 -40.61 15.42
CA LEU A 330 -3.38 -40.31 16.33
C LEU A 330 -3.66 -38.80 16.40
N GLU A 331 -2.64 -37.98 16.64
CA GLU A 331 -2.77 -36.52 16.70
C GLU A 331 -3.32 -35.94 15.39
N LYS A 332 -2.85 -36.45 14.24
CA LYS A 332 -3.35 -36.01 12.92
C LYS A 332 -4.84 -36.28 12.76
N GLU A 333 -5.31 -37.46 13.14
CA GLU A 333 -6.73 -37.80 13.07
C GLU A 333 -7.57 -36.98 14.07
N GLU A 334 -7.02 -36.70 15.26
CA GLU A 334 -7.66 -35.79 16.21
C GLU A 334 -7.77 -34.36 15.67
N PHE A 335 -6.74 -33.84 15.03
CA PHE A 335 -6.72 -32.51 14.42
C PHE A 335 -7.70 -32.42 13.25
N LYS A 336 -7.81 -33.45 12.41
CA LYS A 336 -8.82 -33.50 11.34
C LYS A 336 -10.25 -33.48 11.90
N LYS A 337 -10.50 -34.24 12.96
CA LYS A 337 -11.82 -34.31 13.60
C LYS A 337 -12.18 -33.02 14.33
N ASN A 338 -11.20 -32.38 14.97
CA ASN A 338 -11.37 -31.12 15.68
C ASN A 338 -10.15 -30.20 15.46
N PRO A 339 -10.19 -29.32 14.44
CA PRO A 339 -9.08 -28.42 14.12
C PRO A 339 -8.71 -27.46 15.26
N GLU A 340 -9.60 -27.17 16.21
CA GLU A 340 -9.25 -26.36 17.40
C GLU A 340 -8.15 -27.01 18.25
N LYS A 341 -8.00 -28.33 18.20
CA LYS A 341 -6.91 -29.02 18.89
C LYS A 341 -5.52 -28.62 18.38
N ILE A 342 -5.41 -28.19 17.11
CA ILE A 342 -4.17 -27.62 16.58
C ILE A 342 -3.82 -26.34 17.36
N ALA A 343 -4.82 -25.48 17.61
CA ALA A 343 -4.63 -24.24 18.34
C ALA A 343 -4.23 -24.50 19.79
N SER A 344 -4.91 -25.42 20.47
CA SER A 344 -4.57 -25.85 21.83
C SER A 344 -3.15 -26.42 21.90
N TRP A 345 -2.74 -27.20 20.90
CA TRP A 345 -1.37 -27.72 20.81
C TRP A 345 -0.36 -26.58 20.67
N ILE A 346 -0.59 -25.62 19.77
CA ILE A 346 0.29 -24.45 19.59
C ILE A 346 0.41 -23.65 20.89
N GLN A 347 -0.71 -23.36 21.56
CA GLN A 347 -0.73 -22.59 22.81
C GLN A 347 0.03 -23.27 23.96
N SER A 348 0.10 -24.61 23.96
CA SER A 348 0.78 -25.38 24.99
C SER A 348 2.25 -25.66 24.70
N HIS A 349 2.67 -25.60 23.43
CA HIS A 349 4.03 -25.96 23.01
C HIS A 349 4.85 -24.79 22.47
N ILE A 350 4.20 -23.71 22.04
CA ILE A 350 4.86 -22.51 21.51
C ILE A 350 4.70 -21.38 22.53
N GLN A 351 5.82 -20.96 23.11
CA GLN A 351 5.84 -19.82 24.01
C GLN A 351 5.71 -18.51 23.22
N LEU A 352 4.85 -17.61 23.70
CA LEU A 352 4.72 -16.27 23.12
C LEU A 352 6.03 -15.49 23.30
N ASP A 353 6.50 -14.88 22.20
CA ASP A 353 7.74 -14.10 22.15
C ASP A 353 7.55 -12.89 21.22
N ASP A 354 7.66 -11.69 21.76
CA ASP A 354 7.52 -10.41 21.06
C ASP A 354 8.87 -9.75 20.72
N SER A 355 9.99 -10.46 20.93
CA SER A 355 11.33 -9.97 20.56
C SER A 355 11.55 -9.81 19.04
N ASN A 356 10.66 -10.38 18.22
CA ASN A 356 10.60 -10.17 16.77
C ASN A 356 10.09 -8.76 16.44
N TYR A 357 10.90 -7.74 16.72
CA TYR A 357 10.50 -6.35 16.62
C TYR A 357 10.29 -5.83 15.20
N TYR A 358 10.89 -6.49 14.20
CA TYR A 358 10.59 -6.24 12.79
C TYR A 358 9.30 -6.94 12.33
N GLN A 359 8.72 -7.81 13.16
CA GLN A 359 7.53 -8.61 12.86
C GLN A 359 7.69 -9.41 11.57
N VAL A 360 8.90 -9.90 11.31
CA VAL A 360 9.20 -10.75 10.15
C VAL A 360 8.61 -12.12 10.45
N PRO A 361 7.66 -12.63 9.64
CA PRO A 361 7.00 -13.89 9.98
C PRO A 361 7.97 -15.06 10.01
N LEU A 362 7.89 -15.89 11.06
CA LEU A 362 8.72 -17.09 11.18
C LEU A 362 8.22 -18.20 10.25
N LEU A 363 9.17 -18.98 9.71
CA LEU A 363 8.85 -20.15 8.89
C LEU A 363 8.23 -21.27 9.73
N PRO A 364 7.17 -21.97 9.28
CA PRO A 364 6.48 -22.98 10.09
C PRO A 364 7.38 -24.07 10.67
N GLN A 365 8.35 -24.57 9.89
CA GLN A 365 9.31 -25.55 10.37
C GLN A 365 10.23 -24.99 11.46
N GLY A 366 10.80 -23.80 11.23
CA GLY A 366 11.67 -23.14 12.21
C GLY A 366 10.93 -22.84 13.52
N LEU A 367 9.66 -22.45 13.42
CA LEU A 367 8.79 -22.21 14.56
C LEU A 367 8.58 -23.48 15.41
N LEU A 368 8.28 -24.62 14.77
CA LEU A 368 8.12 -25.92 15.45
C LEU A 368 9.41 -26.43 16.13
N GLN A 369 10.57 -26.01 15.63
CA GLN A 369 11.87 -26.33 16.23
C GLN A 369 12.21 -25.39 17.37
N LEU A 370 11.96 -24.08 17.21
CA LEU A 370 12.26 -23.04 18.18
C LEU A 370 11.35 -23.10 19.41
N GLY A 371 10.08 -23.49 19.22
CA GLY A 371 9.09 -23.53 20.29
C GLY A 371 8.70 -22.15 20.82
N ARG A 372 8.98 -21.08 20.06
CA ARG A 372 8.64 -19.69 20.40
C ARG A 372 8.23 -18.89 19.17
N ALA A 373 7.29 -17.96 19.32
CA ALA A 373 6.82 -17.12 18.24
C ALA A 373 5.97 -15.93 18.69
N ASP A 374 5.88 -14.91 17.85
CA ASP A 374 4.82 -13.91 17.93
C ASP A 374 3.45 -14.49 17.48
N VAL A 375 2.36 -13.80 17.82
CA VAL A 375 0.98 -14.25 17.51
C VAL A 375 0.73 -14.42 16.02
N TYR A 376 1.30 -13.57 15.16
CA TYR A 376 1.09 -13.66 13.71
C TYR A 376 1.75 -14.91 13.13
N SER A 377 2.97 -15.20 13.57
CA SER A 377 3.70 -16.42 13.24
C SER A 377 2.99 -17.69 13.74
N MET A 378 2.36 -17.66 14.93
CA MET A 378 1.51 -18.76 15.43
C MET A 378 0.29 -19.02 14.52
N LYS A 379 -0.37 -17.96 14.03
CA LYS A 379 -1.48 -18.08 13.07
C LYS A 379 -1.04 -18.72 11.76
N ILE A 380 0.14 -18.35 11.25
CA ILE A 380 0.72 -18.97 10.06
C ILE A 380 0.94 -20.47 10.30
N LEU A 381 1.52 -20.84 11.44
CA LEU A 381 1.72 -22.24 11.79
C LEU A 381 0.41 -23.02 11.90
N PHE A 382 -0.63 -22.44 12.50
CA PHE A 382 -1.95 -23.07 12.56
C PHE A 382 -2.45 -23.43 11.16
N VAL A 383 -2.42 -22.47 10.23
CA VAL A 383 -2.86 -22.70 8.85
C VAL A 383 -1.96 -23.74 8.16
N ALA A 384 -0.65 -23.69 8.36
CA ALA A 384 0.29 -24.67 7.80
C ALA A 384 -0.02 -26.09 8.29
N ILE A 385 -0.25 -26.29 9.60
CA ILE A 385 -0.63 -27.60 10.15
C ILE A 385 -1.97 -28.05 9.58
N ALA A 386 -2.99 -27.18 9.59
CA ALA A 386 -4.32 -27.51 9.08
C ALA A 386 -4.27 -27.92 7.60
N ARG A 387 -3.60 -27.14 6.75
CA ARG A 387 -3.44 -27.41 5.32
C ARG A 387 -2.62 -28.67 5.05
N SER A 388 -1.63 -29.01 5.88
CA SER A 388 -0.89 -30.30 5.79
C SER A 388 -1.78 -31.52 6.01
N LEU A 389 -2.91 -31.35 6.71
CA LEU A 389 -3.85 -32.41 7.04
C LEU A 389 -5.10 -32.42 6.14
N GLY A 390 -5.16 -31.53 5.15
CA GLY A 390 -6.29 -31.42 4.21
C GLY A 390 -7.43 -30.54 4.70
N ILE A 391 -7.26 -29.82 5.81
CA ILE A 391 -8.26 -28.91 6.38
C ILE A 391 -8.12 -27.54 5.68
N PRO A 392 -9.16 -27.01 5.03
CA PRO A 392 -9.10 -25.67 4.46
C PRO A 392 -8.91 -24.63 5.56
N ALA A 393 -7.86 -23.83 5.47
CA ALA A 393 -7.52 -22.84 6.48
C ALA A 393 -6.93 -21.57 5.85
N ARG A 394 -7.09 -20.43 6.52
CA ARG A 394 -6.57 -19.12 6.09
C ARG A 394 -6.37 -18.19 7.27
N ILE A 395 -5.64 -17.10 7.05
CA ILE A 395 -5.78 -15.90 7.89
C ILE A 395 -6.80 -15.01 7.17
N ASP A 396 -7.90 -14.70 7.84
CA ASP A 396 -8.91 -13.78 7.34
C ASP A 396 -8.32 -12.37 7.28
N ARG A 397 -8.23 -11.76 6.10
CA ARG A 397 -7.54 -10.47 5.92
C ARG A 397 -8.20 -9.37 6.74
N ALA A 398 -9.53 -9.26 6.65
CA ALA A 398 -10.30 -8.20 7.29
C ALA A 398 -10.10 -8.17 8.81
N THR A 399 -10.04 -9.35 9.44
CA THR A 399 -10.01 -9.48 10.91
C THR A 399 -8.62 -9.87 11.45
N GLY A 400 -7.70 -10.29 10.58
CA GLY A 400 -6.39 -10.81 10.94
C GLY A 400 -6.41 -12.13 11.73
N ARG A 401 -7.57 -12.80 11.83
CA ARG A 401 -7.74 -14.04 12.61
C ARG A 401 -7.47 -15.28 11.78
N ALA A 402 -6.89 -16.31 12.40
CA ALA A 402 -6.77 -17.62 11.75
C ALA A 402 -8.16 -18.29 11.71
N CYS A 403 -8.49 -18.91 10.58
CA CYS A 403 -9.77 -19.58 10.38
C CYS A 403 -9.58 -20.93 9.70
N TYR A 404 -10.51 -21.85 9.95
CA TYR A 404 -10.64 -23.11 9.23
C TYR A 404 -12.09 -23.33 8.77
N LEU A 405 -12.27 -24.07 7.67
CA LEU A 405 -13.59 -24.37 7.14
C LEU A 405 -14.13 -25.65 7.80
N SER A 406 -15.33 -25.58 8.36
CA SER A 406 -16.06 -26.71 8.94
C SER A 406 -17.55 -26.50 8.72
N ASP A 407 -18.25 -27.52 8.23
CA ASP A 407 -19.70 -27.48 8.00
C ASP A 407 -20.13 -26.33 7.06
N GLY A 408 -19.28 -26.00 6.08
CA GLY A 408 -19.50 -24.90 5.15
C GLY A 408 -19.31 -23.49 5.75
N GLN A 409 -18.81 -23.39 6.98
CA GLN A 409 -18.60 -22.12 7.68
C GLN A 409 -17.13 -21.96 8.10
N TRP A 410 -16.61 -20.74 7.94
CA TRP A 410 -15.30 -20.38 8.47
C TRP A 410 -15.40 -20.17 9.98
N LYS A 411 -14.77 -21.08 10.73
CA LYS A 411 -14.64 -21.00 12.19
C LYS A 411 -13.30 -20.34 12.54
N GLU A 412 -13.34 -19.42 13.49
CA GLU A 412 -12.19 -18.61 13.87
C GLU A 412 -11.43 -19.23 15.04
N VAL A 413 -10.12 -19.01 15.06
CA VAL A 413 -9.18 -19.49 16.07
C VAL A 413 -8.43 -18.31 16.64
N TYR A 414 -8.26 -18.34 17.96
CA TYR A 414 -7.70 -17.26 18.75
C TYR A 414 -6.40 -17.69 19.43
N PHE A 415 -5.41 -16.82 19.45
CA PHE A 415 -4.10 -17.04 20.08
C PHE A 415 -3.79 -15.96 21.12
N GLY A 416 -3.13 -16.34 22.22
CA GLY A 416 -2.74 -15.41 23.28
C GLY A 416 -3.92 -14.70 23.94
N GLN A 417 -3.72 -13.46 24.38
CA GLN A 417 -4.76 -12.59 24.95
C GLN A 417 -5.48 -11.77 23.88
N GLU A 418 -5.80 -12.37 22.73
CA GLU A 418 -6.66 -11.73 21.74
C GLU A 418 -8.04 -11.43 22.34
N SER A 419 -8.20 -10.19 22.80
CA SER A 419 -9.44 -9.65 23.37
C SER A 419 -10.41 -9.14 22.31
N ASP A 420 -10.05 -9.21 21.02
CA ASP A 420 -10.90 -8.83 19.90
C ASP A 420 -11.90 -9.93 19.47
N ARG A 421 -12.59 -10.51 20.46
CA ARG A 421 -13.66 -11.48 20.21
C ARG A 421 -14.96 -10.74 19.91
N PRO A 422 -15.71 -11.13 18.86
CA PRO A 422 -16.97 -10.51 18.55
C PRO A 422 -18.03 -10.85 19.62
N GLU A 423 -19.00 -9.96 19.78
CA GLU A 423 -20.16 -10.16 20.67
C GLU A 423 -20.94 -11.45 20.35
N SER A 424 -20.86 -11.91 19.10
CA SER A 424 -21.45 -13.16 18.63
C SER A 424 -20.56 -13.80 17.56
N PRO A 425 -20.43 -15.14 17.55
CA PRO A 425 -19.67 -15.87 16.53
C PRO A 425 -20.33 -15.81 15.15
N ALA A 426 -21.65 -15.55 15.09
CA ALA A 426 -22.35 -15.40 13.83
C ALA A 426 -22.13 -14.01 13.22
N LYS A 427 -21.65 -13.98 11.98
CA LYS A 427 -21.50 -12.76 11.17
C LYS A 427 -22.86 -12.14 10.85
N SER A 428 -22.93 -10.82 10.82
CA SER A 428 -24.08 -10.03 10.41
C SER A 428 -23.90 -9.49 8.98
N ARG A 429 -25.00 -9.09 8.33
CA ARG A 429 -24.96 -8.54 6.97
C ARG A 429 -24.88 -7.01 7.04
N LEU A 430 -23.86 -6.43 6.42
CA LEU A 430 -23.71 -4.98 6.26
C LEU A 430 -23.84 -4.63 4.78
N SER A 431 -24.81 -3.79 4.44
CA SER A 431 -24.94 -3.20 3.10
C SER A 431 -24.42 -1.78 3.10
N LEU A 432 -23.48 -1.46 2.21
CA LEU A 432 -23.00 -0.09 2.01
C LEU A 432 -23.61 0.49 0.74
N LYS A 433 -24.09 1.74 0.82
CA LYS A 433 -24.58 2.52 -0.31
C LYS A 433 -23.71 3.75 -0.49
N TYR A 434 -23.14 3.93 -1.68
CA TYR A 434 -22.40 5.14 -1.99
C TYR A 434 -23.29 6.11 -2.77
N GLU A 435 -23.29 7.37 -2.35
CA GLU A 435 -23.88 8.50 -3.05
C GLU A 435 -22.78 9.23 -3.85
N PRO A 436 -22.74 9.09 -5.19
CA PRO A 436 -21.71 9.65 -6.03
C PRO A 436 -21.58 11.17 -5.95
N VAL A 437 -20.35 11.65 -6.03
CA VAL A 437 -20.04 13.08 -6.17
C VAL A 437 -19.36 13.37 -7.50
N ALA A 438 -19.44 14.63 -7.96
CA ALA A 438 -18.82 15.04 -9.22
C ALA A 438 -17.31 14.76 -9.21
N GLY A 439 -16.80 14.21 -10.31
CA GLY A 439 -15.40 13.79 -10.46
C GLY A 439 -15.02 12.51 -9.72
N LEU A 440 -15.91 11.91 -8.93
CA LEU A 440 -15.67 10.63 -8.25
C LEU A 440 -16.91 9.73 -8.25
N PRO A 441 -17.26 9.13 -9.40
CA PRO A 441 -18.47 8.32 -9.54
C PRO A 441 -18.40 6.97 -8.80
N ARG A 442 -17.18 6.47 -8.53
CA ARG A 442 -16.95 5.20 -7.81
C ARG A 442 -15.84 5.40 -6.78
N PRO A 443 -16.07 5.11 -5.49
CA PRO A 443 -15.05 5.22 -4.46
C PRO A 443 -14.24 3.92 -4.40
N SER A 444 -13.00 4.03 -3.96
CA SER A 444 -12.09 2.89 -3.77
C SER A 444 -11.82 2.68 -2.28
N TYR A 445 -11.78 1.42 -1.83
CA TYR A 445 -11.38 1.10 -0.46
C TYR A 445 -9.92 1.53 -0.23
N TYR A 446 -9.59 1.97 0.98
CA TYR A 446 -8.33 2.67 1.35
C TYR A 446 -8.15 4.04 0.69
N SER A 447 -8.29 4.21 -0.62
CA SER A 447 -8.08 5.55 -1.22
C SER A 447 -9.16 6.57 -0.79
N HIS A 448 -10.41 6.11 -0.68
CA HIS A 448 -11.57 6.99 -0.48
C HIS A 448 -12.35 6.69 0.80
N PHE A 449 -12.38 5.43 1.24
CA PHE A 449 -13.04 5.05 2.48
C PHE A 449 -12.46 3.77 3.07
N THR A 450 -12.60 3.60 4.38
CA THR A 450 -12.38 2.33 5.08
C THR A 450 -13.49 2.06 6.11
N LEU A 451 -13.57 0.81 6.56
CA LEU A 451 -14.33 0.41 7.73
C LEU A 451 -13.37 0.05 8.86
N ALA A 452 -13.61 0.58 10.05
CA ALA A 452 -12.94 0.20 11.27
C ALA A 452 -13.95 -0.34 12.28
N ARG A 453 -13.54 -1.31 13.10
CA ARG A 453 -14.35 -1.87 14.20
C ARG A 453 -13.73 -1.47 15.54
N PHE A 454 -14.58 -1.10 16.49
CA PHE A 454 -14.14 -0.83 17.85
C PHE A 454 -13.81 -2.13 18.58
N SER A 455 -12.58 -2.23 19.08
CA SER A 455 -12.13 -3.28 19.98
C SER A 455 -10.90 -2.82 20.76
N GLN A 456 -10.67 -3.42 21.93
CA GLN A 456 -9.49 -3.12 22.76
C GLN A 456 -9.29 -1.62 23.09
N GLY A 457 -10.38 -0.86 23.22
CA GLY A 457 -10.35 0.57 23.55
C GLY A 457 -10.17 1.53 22.35
N LYS A 458 -10.09 1.03 21.11
CA LYS A 458 -9.96 1.87 19.91
C LYS A 458 -10.61 1.28 18.66
N TYR A 459 -10.67 2.07 17.59
CA TYR A 459 -11.12 1.59 16.29
C TYR A 459 -9.93 1.01 15.50
N HIS A 460 -10.08 -0.21 15.02
CA HIS A 460 -9.11 -0.91 14.18
C HIS A 460 -9.65 -1.01 12.76
N THR A 461 -8.91 -0.44 11.80
CA THR A 461 -9.23 -0.56 10.36
C THR A 461 -9.26 -2.04 9.95
N LEU A 462 -10.33 -2.43 9.25
CA LEU A 462 -10.49 -3.76 8.69
C LEU A 462 -9.88 -3.81 7.30
N ASP A 463 -9.10 -4.84 7.03
CA ASP A 463 -8.44 -4.98 5.73
C ASP A 463 -9.32 -5.72 4.70
N TYR A 464 -10.09 -4.93 3.94
CA TYR A 464 -10.86 -5.40 2.78
C TYR A 464 -10.14 -5.10 1.45
N GLU A 465 -8.81 -4.99 1.44
CA GLU A 465 -8.06 -4.84 0.19
C GLU A 465 -8.40 -5.98 -0.78
N ASN A 466 -8.71 -5.61 -2.03
CA ASN A 466 -9.10 -6.53 -3.10
C ASN A 466 -10.42 -7.30 -2.86
N GLU A 467 -11.24 -6.91 -1.88
CA GLU A 467 -12.58 -7.49 -1.70
C GLU A 467 -13.48 -7.15 -2.90
N PRO A 468 -13.85 -8.13 -3.76
CA PRO A 468 -14.55 -7.82 -4.99
C PRO A 468 -15.91 -7.16 -4.79
N ALA A 469 -16.58 -7.43 -3.66
CA ALA A 469 -17.86 -6.79 -3.34
C ALA A 469 -17.75 -5.26 -3.29
N LEU A 470 -16.60 -4.69 -2.92
CA LEU A 470 -16.39 -3.25 -2.78
C LEU A 470 -16.09 -2.54 -4.11
N ASN A 471 -15.99 -3.27 -5.22
CA ASN A 471 -15.78 -2.69 -6.55
C ASN A 471 -17.09 -2.12 -7.16
N SER A 472 -18.24 -2.35 -6.52
CA SER A 472 -19.54 -1.85 -6.97
C SER A 472 -20.47 -1.56 -5.80
N PHE A 473 -21.34 -0.57 -5.95
CA PHE A 473 -22.30 -0.17 -4.92
C PHE A 473 -23.74 -0.26 -5.46
N PRO A 474 -24.74 -0.66 -4.63
CA PRO A 474 -24.59 -1.10 -3.24
C PRO A 474 -23.80 -2.41 -3.11
N CYS A 475 -23.00 -2.53 -2.06
CA CYS A 475 -22.27 -3.77 -1.75
C CYS A 475 -22.85 -4.45 -0.52
N GLU A 476 -22.59 -5.75 -0.37
CA GLU A 476 -22.92 -6.51 0.85
C GLU A 476 -21.67 -7.19 1.41
N LEU A 477 -21.44 -7.02 2.71
CA LEU A 477 -20.36 -7.65 3.47
C LEU A 477 -20.91 -8.51 4.60
N ARG A 478 -20.17 -9.58 4.93
CA ARG A 478 -20.37 -10.36 6.16
C ARG A 478 -19.37 -9.88 7.20
N VAL A 479 -19.86 -9.26 8.26
CA VAL A 479 -19.03 -8.59 9.27
C VAL A 479 -19.35 -9.07 10.68
N ASP A 480 -18.43 -8.86 11.62
CA ASP A 480 -18.72 -9.10 13.02
C ASP A 480 -19.78 -8.12 13.54
N PRO A 481 -20.64 -8.53 14.49
CA PRO A 481 -21.41 -7.56 15.25
C PRO A 481 -20.51 -6.67 16.10
N GLY A 482 -20.92 -5.41 16.29
CA GLY A 482 -20.20 -4.45 17.12
C GLY A 482 -20.36 -3.00 16.68
N HIS A 483 -19.49 -2.14 17.18
CA HIS A 483 -19.45 -0.72 16.86
C HIS A 483 -18.44 -0.44 15.76
N TYR A 484 -18.85 0.32 14.76
CA TYR A 484 -18.10 0.58 13.55
C TYR A 484 -17.89 2.07 13.33
N LEU A 485 -16.79 2.38 12.65
CA LEU A 485 -16.44 3.69 12.14
C LEU A 485 -16.17 3.54 10.65
N LEU A 486 -16.99 4.17 9.80
CA LEU A 486 -16.65 4.39 8.40
C LEU A 486 -15.93 5.72 8.30
N ILE A 487 -14.69 5.68 7.81
CA ILE A 487 -13.91 6.88 7.53
C ILE A 487 -13.96 7.07 6.03
N SER A 488 -14.44 8.22 5.57
CA SER A 488 -14.31 8.64 4.17
C SER A 488 -13.46 9.88 4.08
N GLY A 489 -12.67 10.01 3.03
CA GLY A 489 -11.87 11.20 2.83
C GLY A 489 -11.64 11.50 1.37
N ASN A 490 -11.65 12.79 1.09
CA ASN A 490 -11.47 13.32 -0.24
C ASN A 490 -10.21 14.19 -0.29
N ARG A 491 -9.13 13.66 -0.85
CA ARG A 491 -7.84 14.34 -0.95
C ARG A 491 -7.84 15.42 -2.05
N GLN A 492 -7.37 16.61 -1.69
CA GLN A 492 -7.31 17.79 -2.54
C GLN A 492 -5.93 17.94 -3.22
N PRO A 493 -5.80 18.80 -4.26
CA PRO A 493 -4.55 19.06 -4.96
C PRO A 493 -3.41 19.66 -4.14
N ASP A 494 -3.60 20.08 -2.90
CA ASP A 494 -2.52 20.51 -1.98
C ASP A 494 -2.10 19.39 -1.00
N GLY A 495 -2.83 18.26 -1.03
CA GLY A 495 -2.67 17.13 -0.13
C GLY A 495 -3.59 17.19 1.10
N SER A 496 -4.35 18.26 1.31
CA SER A 496 -5.37 18.34 2.35
C SER A 496 -6.48 17.32 2.11
N VAL A 497 -7.20 16.95 3.16
CA VAL A 497 -8.26 15.94 3.07
C VAL A 497 -9.52 16.45 3.73
N LEU A 498 -10.62 16.42 2.97
CA LEU A 498 -11.97 16.61 3.49
C LEU A 498 -12.47 15.26 4.01
N CYS A 499 -12.27 15.01 5.29
CA CYS A 499 -12.57 13.75 5.96
C CYS A 499 -13.94 13.79 6.65
N ARG A 500 -14.62 12.64 6.69
CA ARG A 500 -15.84 12.40 7.44
C ARG A 500 -15.73 11.08 8.20
N LEU A 501 -16.01 11.14 9.50
CA LEU A 501 -16.14 10.00 10.39
C LEU A 501 -17.62 9.69 10.54
N LYS A 502 -18.04 8.47 10.23
CA LYS A 502 -19.42 8.01 10.44
C LYS A 502 -19.44 6.81 11.38
N PHE A 503 -19.96 7.04 12.59
CA PHE A 503 -20.10 6.04 13.63
C PHE A 503 -21.46 5.34 13.51
N PHE A 504 -21.47 4.01 13.60
CA PHE A 504 -22.69 3.21 13.53
C PHE A 504 -22.55 1.87 14.24
N ARG A 505 -23.67 1.18 14.48
CA ARG A 505 -23.67 -0.16 15.10
C ARG A 505 -24.19 -1.23 14.14
N VAL A 506 -23.54 -2.39 14.16
CA VAL A 506 -24.04 -3.63 13.54
C VAL A 506 -24.52 -4.56 14.65
N VAL A 507 -25.82 -4.86 14.65
CA VAL A 507 -26.46 -5.70 15.68
C VAL A 507 -26.39 -7.17 15.27
N PRO A 508 -26.08 -8.10 16.20
CA PRO A 508 -26.02 -9.53 15.89
C PRO A 508 -27.25 -10.06 15.15
N GLY A 509 -27.00 -10.75 14.03
CA GLY A 509 -28.02 -11.44 13.23
C GLY A 509 -28.95 -10.52 12.42
N LYS A 510 -28.81 -9.19 12.54
CA LYS A 510 -29.61 -8.22 11.78
C LYS A 510 -28.84 -7.70 10.58
N ALA A 511 -29.54 -7.45 9.48
CA ALA A 511 -28.97 -6.69 8.37
C ALA A 511 -28.90 -5.21 8.75
N ARG A 512 -27.78 -4.56 8.44
CA ARG A 512 -27.57 -3.13 8.63
C ARG A 512 -27.26 -2.49 7.29
N GLU A 513 -27.94 -1.40 6.96
CA GLU A 513 -27.65 -0.59 5.79
C GLU A 513 -26.99 0.73 6.21
N VAL A 514 -25.93 1.14 5.51
CA VAL A 514 -25.20 2.39 5.76
C VAL A 514 -24.94 3.10 4.43
N SER A 515 -25.56 4.25 4.23
CA SER A 515 -25.22 5.15 3.12
C SER A 515 -24.04 6.07 3.48
N PHE A 516 -23.17 6.40 2.53
CA PHE A 516 -22.14 7.41 2.71
C PHE A 516 -21.88 8.17 1.41
N THR A 517 -21.33 9.36 1.58
CA THR A 517 -20.83 10.21 0.49
C THR A 517 -19.46 10.74 0.87
N LEU A 518 -18.71 11.25 -0.11
CA LEU A 518 -17.47 11.97 0.15
C LEU A 518 -17.75 13.46 0.28
N ARG A 519 -17.12 14.11 1.25
CA ARG A 519 -17.12 15.58 1.32
C ARG A 519 -16.40 16.12 0.08
N THR A 520 -16.93 17.16 -0.54
CA THR A 520 -16.31 17.81 -1.69
C THR A 520 -16.12 19.29 -1.42
N SER A 521 -15.04 19.84 -1.95
CA SER A 521 -14.86 21.26 -2.17
C SER A 521 -14.60 21.42 -3.66
N LEU A 522 -15.65 21.24 -4.46
CA LEU A 522 -15.59 21.54 -5.89
C LEU A 522 -15.62 23.05 -6.04
N GLN A 523 -14.48 23.68 -5.81
CA GLN A 523 -14.22 25.03 -6.27
C GLN A 523 -13.72 24.94 -7.71
N GLU A 524 -14.14 25.88 -8.54
CA GLU A 524 -13.53 26.04 -9.86
C GLU A 524 -12.02 26.25 -9.66
N PRO A 525 -11.15 25.46 -10.31
CA PRO A 525 -9.72 25.60 -10.10
C PRO A 525 -9.23 26.97 -10.52
N GLU A 526 -8.28 27.52 -9.77
CA GLU A 526 -7.61 28.75 -10.15
C GLU A 526 -6.83 28.57 -11.47
N VAL A 527 -6.83 29.61 -12.29
CA VAL A 527 -6.01 29.63 -13.51
C VAL A 527 -4.57 29.92 -13.12
N LEU A 528 -3.70 28.91 -13.26
CA LEU A 528 -2.30 28.96 -12.88
C LEU A 528 -1.42 29.70 -13.90
N GLY A 529 -1.91 29.81 -15.14
CA GLY A 529 -1.16 30.37 -16.26
C GLY A 529 -1.83 30.08 -17.60
N GLN A 530 -1.18 30.48 -18.69
CA GLN A 530 -1.69 30.26 -20.05
C GLN A 530 -0.69 29.46 -20.89
N PHE A 531 -1.03 28.22 -21.21
CA PHE A 531 -0.22 27.32 -22.02
C PHE A 531 -0.65 27.34 -23.48
N LEU A 532 0.23 27.82 -24.35
CA LEU A 532 0.04 27.75 -25.80
C LEU A 532 0.74 26.49 -26.34
N PRO A 533 0.00 25.53 -26.94
CA PRO A 533 0.55 24.26 -27.42
C PRO A 533 1.33 24.39 -28.74
N GLU A 534 2.17 25.42 -28.89
CA GLU A 534 3.00 25.67 -30.09
C GLU A 534 4.39 25.02 -29.97
N ALA A 535 4.46 23.82 -29.37
CA ALA A 535 5.66 23.01 -29.30
C ALA A 535 5.74 22.05 -30.49
N GLU A 536 6.94 21.85 -31.03
CA GLU A 536 7.21 20.83 -32.06
C GLU A 536 7.40 19.47 -31.37
N VAL A 537 6.65 18.47 -31.81
CA VAL A 537 6.68 17.11 -31.25
C VAL A 537 6.69 16.09 -32.37
N TYR A 538 7.16 14.89 -32.07
CA TYR A 538 7.16 13.76 -32.99
C TYR A 538 6.18 12.70 -32.51
N ASP A 539 5.15 12.41 -33.29
CA ASP A 539 4.15 11.40 -32.95
C ASP A 539 4.74 10.01 -33.20
N LEU A 540 4.85 9.22 -32.13
CA LEU A 540 5.48 7.92 -32.16
C LEU A 540 4.63 6.86 -32.89
N LYS A 541 3.33 7.11 -33.06
CA LYS A 541 2.41 6.21 -33.77
C LYS A 541 2.43 6.48 -35.27
N SER A 542 2.34 7.75 -35.68
CA SER A 542 2.37 8.12 -37.12
C SER A 542 3.77 8.28 -37.68
N GLN A 543 4.80 8.30 -36.82
CA GLN A 543 6.20 8.50 -37.19
C GLN A 543 6.40 9.80 -37.99
N SER A 544 5.81 10.89 -37.52
CA SER A 544 5.88 12.19 -38.18
C SER A 544 6.01 13.34 -37.18
N GLY A 545 6.67 14.41 -37.62
CA GLY A 545 6.73 15.67 -36.89
C GLY A 545 5.45 16.48 -37.06
N LEU A 546 4.97 17.08 -35.97
CA LEU A 546 3.83 18.00 -35.98
C LEU A 546 3.91 18.99 -34.80
N LYS A 547 2.97 19.92 -34.75
CA LYS A 547 2.77 20.79 -33.60
C LYS A 547 1.83 20.17 -32.58
N LEU A 548 2.10 20.39 -31.31
CA LEU A 548 1.22 19.97 -30.22
C LEU A 548 -0.21 20.55 -30.37
N SER A 549 -0.35 21.75 -30.93
CA SER A 549 -1.64 22.40 -31.21
C SER A 549 -2.49 21.63 -32.23
N THR A 550 -1.87 20.86 -33.13
CA THR A 550 -2.59 19.95 -34.04
C THR A 550 -3.23 18.78 -33.28
N LEU A 551 -2.59 18.30 -32.21
CA LEU A 551 -3.11 17.19 -31.40
C LEU A 551 -4.24 17.64 -30.48
N THR A 552 -4.10 18.83 -29.89
CA THR A 552 -5.12 19.40 -29.00
C THR A 552 -6.26 20.00 -29.80
N ALA A 553 -6.04 20.50 -31.01
CA ALA A 553 -7.07 20.99 -31.94
C ALA A 553 -8.09 21.96 -31.28
N ASN A 554 -7.61 22.93 -30.51
CA ASN A 554 -8.41 23.89 -29.74
C ASN A 554 -9.44 23.25 -28.78
N ARG A 555 -9.18 22.03 -28.33
CA ARG A 555 -9.97 21.34 -27.30
C ARG A 555 -9.23 21.41 -25.96
N SER A 556 -9.95 21.29 -24.85
CA SER A 556 -9.34 21.08 -23.53
C SER A 556 -8.53 19.79 -23.53
N PHE A 557 -7.34 19.78 -22.92
CA PHE A 557 -6.42 18.64 -22.99
C PHE A 557 -5.66 18.43 -21.68
N ILE A 558 -5.13 17.22 -21.53
CA ILE A 558 -4.19 16.83 -20.49
C ILE A 558 -2.85 16.56 -21.16
N LEU A 559 -1.77 17.14 -20.65
CA LEU A 559 -0.40 16.92 -21.11
C LEU A 559 0.42 16.30 -19.98
N LEU A 560 0.99 15.13 -20.23
CA LEU A 560 1.98 14.49 -19.37
C LEU A 560 3.34 14.58 -20.04
N LEU A 561 4.34 15.18 -19.40
CA LEU A 561 5.73 15.18 -19.84
C LEU A 561 6.51 14.20 -18.95
N ILE A 562 7.09 13.14 -19.51
CA ILE A 562 7.62 12.00 -18.76
C ILE A 562 9.05 11.61 -19.15
N GLU A 563 9.73 10.95 -18.22
CA GLU A 563 10.97 10.18 -18.45
C GLU A 563 10.66 8.69 -18.18
N PRO A 564 10.32 7.88 -19.20
CA PRO A 564 9.76 6.54 -19.02
C PRO A 564 10.53 5.59 -18.08
N ASP A 565 11.86 5.75 -17.97
CA ASP A 565 12.70 4.88 -17.18
C ASP A 565 12.99 5.40 -15.77
N ARG A 566 12.53 6.62 -15.44
CA ARG A 566 12.59 7.17 -14.09
C ARG A 566 11.38 6.72 -13.27
N GLU A 567 11.64 6.30 -12.04
CA GLU A 567 10.62 5.82 -11.10
C GLU A 567 9.41 6.78 -10.98
N PRO A 568 9.58 8.11 -10.83
CA PRO A 568 8.43 9.01 -10.72
C PRO A 568 7.47 8.97 -11.92
N SER A 569 8.02 8.83 -13.14
CA SER A 569 7.22 8.72 -14.35
C SER A 569 6.56 7.35 -14.46
N GLN A 570 7.21 6.29 -14.00
CA GLN A 570 6.63 4.94 -13.98
C GLN A 570 5.43 4.86 -13.04
N HIS A 571 5.51 5.49 -11.87
CA HIS A 571 4.37 5.57 -10.94
C HIS A 571 3.21 6.36 -11.54
N LEU A 572 3.45 7.57 -12.07
CA LEU A 572 2.41 8.35 -12.74
C LEU A 572 1.76 7.56 -13.89
N MET A 573 2.56 6.94 -14.76
CA MET A 573 2.02 6.15 -15.86
C MET A 573 1.27 4.91 -15.36
N GLY A 574 1.72 4.28 -14.28
CA GLY A 574 0.98 3.20 -13.60
C GLY A 574 -0.42 3.65 -13.18
N GLU A 575 -0.54 4.81 -12.54
CA GLU A 575 -1.84 5.41 -12.16
C GLU A 575 -2.72 5.67 -13.39
N ILE A 576 -2.17 6.31 -14.43
CA ILE A 576 -2.92 6.64 -15.65
C ILE A 576 -3.44 5.39 -16.35
N LEU A 577 -2.64 4.33 -16.42
CA LEU A 577 -3.05 3.05 -17.01
C LEU A 577 -4.13 2.36 -16.15
N ALA A 578 -4.01 2.41 -14.83
CA ALA A 578 -5.02 1.89 -13.91
C ALA A 578 -6.35 2.66 -13.99
N LEU A 579 -6.31 3.95 -14.34
CA LEU A 579 -7.47 4.83 -14.52
C LEU A 579 -7.94 4.93 -15.97
N SER A 580 -7.42 4.07 -16.86
CA SER A 580 -7.69 4.12 -18.31
C SER A 580 -9.18 4.08 -18.64
N ASP A 581 -9.97 3.25 -17.95
CA ASP A 581 -11.43 3.19 -18.12
C ASP A 581 -12.13 4.54 -17.83
N GLN A 582 -11.62 5.32 -16.87
CA GLN A 582 -12.18 6.63 -16.52
C GLN A 582 -11.73 7.73 -17.50
N LEU A 583 -10.60 7.51 -18.19
CA LEU A 583 -10.05 8.41 -19.21
C LEU A 583 -10.44 8.00 -20.64
N ALA A 584 -11.09 6.85 -20.83
CA ALA A 584 -11.34 6.24 -22.14
C ALA A 584 -12.05 7.18 -23.12
N ASP A 585 -13.02 7.94 -22.61
CA ASP A 585 -13.83 8.89 -23.38
C ASP A 585 -13.16 10.26 -23.56
N TRP A 586 -11.96 10.47 -23.00
CA TRP A 586 -11.26 11.76 -23.07
C TRP A 586 -10.35 11.84 -24.30
N PRO A 587 -10.70 12.66 -25.32
CA PRO A 587 -9.95 12.69 -26.58
C PRO A 587 -8.75 13.65 -26.55
N GLY A 588 -8.43 14.21 -25.39
CA GLY A 588 -7.41 15.24 -25.20
C GLY A 588 -6.23 14.78 -24.33
N LEU A 589 -5.97 13.48 -24.18
CA LEU A 589 -4.80 13.01 -23.42
C LEU A 589 -3.56 12.94 -24.32
N VAL A 590 -2.53 13.72 -23.98
CA VAL A 590 -1.23 13.72 -24.66
C VAL A 590 -0.15 13.30 -23.65
N VAL A 591 0.62 12.28 -23.99
CA VAL A 591 1.78 11.81 -23.24
C VAL A 591 3.02 12.11 -24.09
N ALA A 592 3.85 13.03 -23.62
CA ALA A 592 5.09 13.44 -24.26
C ALA A 592 6.29 12.86 -23.49
N VAL A 593 7.17 12.16 -24.19
CA VAL A 593 8.47 11.78 -23.66
C VAL A 593 9.39 13.01 -23.78
N ALA A 594 10.00 13.39 -22.67
CA ALA A 594 10.90 14.54 -22.61
C ALA A 594 12.15 14.31 -23.48
N ARG A 595 12.74 15.41 -23.96
CA ARG A 595 13.97 15.40 -24.74
C ARG A 595 15.05 14.55 -24.06
N ASP A 596 15.81 13.80 -24.87
CA ASP A 596 16.94 12.97 -24.45
C ASP A 596 16.57 11.86 -23.44
N SER A 597 15.27 11.64 -23.22
CA SER A 597 14.72 10.69 -22.25
C SER A 597 13.95 9.55 -22.93
N LEU A 598 14.02 9.44 -24.26
CA LEU A 598 13.44 8.34 -25.01
C LEU A 598 14.32 7.08 -24.85
N PRO A 599 13.82 6.01 -24.22
CA PRO A 599 14.61 4.79 -24.03
C PRO A 599 15.03 4.15 -25.36
N ALA A 600 16.20 3.51 -25.38
CA ALA A 600 16.60 2.69 -26.51
C ALA A 600 15.62 1.51 -26.66
N GLY A 601 15.06 1.33 -27.86
CA GLY A 601 14.03 0.30 -28.08
C GLY A 601 12.67 0.63 -27.45
N PHE A 602 12.38 1.90 -27.17
CA PHE A 602 11.07 2.31 -26.68
C PHE A 602 9.95 1.95 -27.66
N GLU A 603 9.08 1.04 -27.23
CA GLU A 603 7.89 0.65 -27.97
C GLU A 603 6.66 1.36 -27.40
N PRO A 604 5.89 2.11 -28.21
CA PRO A 604 4.60 2.68 -27.78
C PRO A 604 3.64 1.65 -27.18
N ALA A 605 3.77 0.39 -27.60
CA ALA A 605 3.03 -0.75 -27.07
C ALA A 605 3.33 -1.07 -25.58
N ARG A 606 4.33 -0.44 -24.95
CA ARG A 606 4.53 -0.49 -23.49
C ARG A 606 3.32 0.06 -22.73
N TYR A 607 2.58 0.99 -23.33
CA TYR A 607 1.41 1.63 -22.74
C TYR A 607 0.09 1.16 -23.39
N LYS A 608 -0.06 -0.16 -23.61
CA LYS A 608 -1.24 -0.79 -24.26
C LYS A 608 -2.59 -0.42 -23.65
N ALA A 609 -2.65 -0.14 -22.36
CA ALA A 609 -3.87 0.22 -21.66
C ALA A 609 -4.21 1.72 -21.74
N LEU A 610 -3.43 2.54 -22.45
CA LEU A 610 -3.85 3.93 -22.68
C LEU A 610 -5.15 3.99 -23.49
N PRO A 611 -6.02 4.98 -23.22
CA PRO A 611 -7.17 5.26 -24.06
C PRO A 611 -6.79 5.33 -25.55
N LEU A 612 -7.62 4.76 -26.43
CA LEU A 612 -7.35 4.74 -27.87
C LEU A 612 -7.11 6.13 -28.48
N ALA A 613 -7.76 7.14 -27.90
CA ALA A 613 -7.64 8.53 -28.31
C ALA A 613 -6.38 9.24 -27.78
N ALA A 614 -5.66 8.63 -26.84
CA ALA A 614 -4.43 9.18 -26.30
C ALA A 614 -3.34 9.29 -27.38
N ARG A 615 -2.54 10.34 -27.29
CA ARG A 615 -1.41 10.59 -28.20
C ARG A 615 -0.10 10.42 -27.46
N LEU A 616 0.79 9.60 -28.00
CA LEU A 616 2.12 9.40 -27.46
C LEU A 616 3.14 10.05 -28.39
N VAL A 617 3.86 11.04 -27.87
CA VAL A 617 4.77 11.88 -28.64
C VAL A 617 6.14 11.98 -27.99
N TYR A 618 7.13 12.44 -28.74
CA TYR A 618 8.47 12.74 -28.26
C TYR A 618 8.79 14.22 -28.49
N ASP A 619 9.23 14.91 -27.44
CA ASP A 619 9.64 16.32 -27.50
C ASP A 619 11.11 16.41 -27.94
N ILE A 620 11.35 16.24 -29.25
CA ILE A 620 12.70 16.17 -29.83
C ILE A 620 13.56 17.39 -29.43
N GLN A 621 12.96 18.58 -29.47
CA GLN A 621 13.71 19.83 -29.28
C GLN A 621 13.66 20.35 -27.83
N GLY A 622 12.86 19.73 -26.95
CA GLY A 622 12.67 20.18 -25.56
C GLY A 622 11.80 21.44 -25.48
N HIS A 623 10.94 21.66 -26.47
CA HIS A 623 10.13 22.86 -26.56
C HIS A 623 9.04 22.94 -25.49
N ILE A 624 8.56 21.79 -25.00
CA ILE A 624 7.48 21.75 -24.01
C ILE A 624 7.92 22.42 -22.70
N SER A 625 9.13 22.14 -22.21
CA SER A 625 9.65 22.77 -20.98
C SER A 625 9.74 24.28 -21.10
N GLY A 626 10.24 24.80 -22.22
CA GLY A 626 10.28 26.24 -22.48
C GLY A 626 8.88 26.88 -22.54
N ARG A 627 7.86 26.15 -23.04
CA ARG A 627 6.46 26.61 -23.00
C ARG A 627 5.89 26.60 -21.59
N LEU A 628 6.24 25.61 -20.76
CA LEU A 628 5.86 25.56 -19.35
C LEU A 628 6.44 26.75 -18.58
N LEU A 629 7.72 27.08 -18.80
CA LEU A 629 8.35 28.27 -18.22
C LEU A 629 7.60 29.54 -18.60
N GLN A 630 7.27 29.72 -19.88
CA GLN A 630 6.51 30.89 -20.34
C GLN A 630 5.13 30.98 -19.70
N ALA A 631 4.46 29.85 -19.54
CA ALA A 631 3.09 29.80 -19.04
C ALA A 631 2.99 30.00 -17.53
N LEU A 632 3.95 29.48 -16.75
CA LEU A 632 3.91 29.43 -15.29
C LEU A 632 4.91 30.37 -14.60
N GLY A 633 5.82 31.00 -15.37
CA GLY A 633 6.88 31.86 -14.84
C GLY A 633 7.97 31.11 -14.08
N LYS A 634 7.99 29.77 -14.11
CA LYS A 634 9.01 28.93 -13.49
C LYS A 634 9.33 27.71 -14.35
N GLU A 635 10.59 27.29 -14.33
CA GLU A 635 10.98 25.99 -14.90
C GLU A 635 10.42 24.86 -14.04
N PRO A 636 10.04 23.72 -14.64
CA PRO A 636 9.69 22.54 -13.88
C PRO A 636 10.84 22.10 -12.98
N ALA A 637 10.57 21.87 -11.70
CA ALA A 637 11.54 21.42 -10.70
C ALA A 637 11.97 19.96 -10.92
N GLY A 638 11.18 19.17 -11.67
CA GLY A 638 11.48 17.79 -12.02
C GLY A 638 10.35 17.14 -12.83
N LEU A 639 10.66 15.99 -13.43
CA LEU A 639 9.70 15.17 -14.17
C LEU A 639 9.15 14.02 -13.29
N PRO A 640 7.95 13.50 -13.58
CA PRO A 640 7.05 13.92 -14.65
C PRO A 640 6.36 15.25 -14.36
N VAL A 641 5.92 15.94 -15.42
CA VAL A 641 4.96 17.05 -15.32
C VAL A 641 3.60 16.58 -15.79
N ALA A 642 2.55 16.93 -15.06
CA ALA A 642 1.16 16.72 -15.45
C ALA A 642 0.42 18.06 -15.49
N LEU A 643 -0.25 18.35 -16.59
CA LEU A 643 -0.93 19.62 -16.84
C LEU A 643 -2.33 19.36 -17.39
N ALA A 644 -3.34 20.08 -16.88
CA ALA A 644 -4.69 20.12 -17.44
C ALA A 644 -5.01 21.53 -17.95
N CYS A 645 -5.42 21.63 -19.20
CA CYS A 645 -5.56 22.87 -19.93
C CYS A 645 -6.92 22.97 -20.60
N ARG A 646 -7.59 24.12 -20.47
CA ARG A 646 -8.83 24.42 -21.21
C ARG A 646 -8.53 24.72 -22.68
N ALA A 647 -9.57 24.69 -23.51
CA ALA A 647 -9.49 24.99 -24.94
C ALA A 647 -8.83 26.34 -25.29
N ASP A 648 -8.93 27.32 -24.40
CA ASP A 648 -8.36 28.67 -24.53
C ASP A 648 -6.89 28.78 -24.07
N GLY A 649 -6.30 27.68 -23.61
CA GLY A 649 -4.94 27.62 -23.07
C GLY A 649 -4.86 27.84 -21.55
N SER A 650 -5.97 28.06 -20.85
CA SER A 650 -5.94 28.27 -19.39
C SER A 650 -5.53 26.99 -18.65
N ILE A 651 -4.44 27.05 -17.90
CA ILE A 651 -3.95 25.95 -17.06
C ILE A 651 -4.77 25.93 -15.77
N ILE A 652 -5.49 24.85 -15.52
CA ILE A 652 -6.32 24.67 -14.32
C ILE A 652 -5.78 23.60 -13.36
N PHE A 653 -4.74 22.87 -13.77
CA PHE A 653 -4.01 21.94 -12.92
C PHE A 653 -2.57 21.82 -13.39
N TYR A 654 -1.65 21.76 -12.44
CA TYR A 654 -0.23 21.53 -12.66
C TYR A 654 0.34 20.68 -11.53
N SER A 655 1.11 19.66 -11.87
CA SER A 655 1.90 18.85 -10.96
C SER A 655 3.25 18.54 -11.57
N GLU A 656 4.28 18.42 -10.74
CA GLU A 656 5.66 18.15 -11.16
C GLU A 656 6.34 17.19 -10.17
N GLY A 657 7.30 16.40 -10.66
CA GLY A 657 8.03 15.41 -9.88
C GLY A 657 7.19 14.23 -9.39
N TYR A 658 7.70 13.52 -8.38
CA TYR A 658 6.97 12.41 -7.79
C TYR A 658 5.79 12.89 -6.95
N ARG A 659 4.59 12.50 -7.38
CA ARG A 659 3.37 12.76 -6.64
C ARG A 659 2.33 11.68 -6.92
N ILE A 660 2.05 10.91 -5.88
CA ILE A 660 1.00 9.89 -5.90
C ILE A 660 -0.39 10.56 -5.95
N GLY A 661 -1.31 9.91 -6.66
CA GLY A 661 -2.69 10.35 -6.84
C GLY A 661 -2.84 11.43 -7.91
N THR A 662 -1.79 11.74 -8.66
CA THR A 662 -1.85 12.72 -9.77
C THR A 662 -2.83 12.27 -10.84
N GLY A 663 -2.89 10.97 -11.15
CA GLY A 663 -3.86 10.42 -12.10
C GLY A 663 -5.32 10.66 -11.66
N GLU A 664 -5.62 10.46 -10.38
CA GLU A 664 -6.97 10.69 -9.84
C GLU A 664 -7.34 12.19 -9.87
N GLN A 665 -6.38 13.09 -9.56
CA GLN A 665 -6.61 14.53 -9.68
C GLN A 665 -6.91 14.93 -11.12
N LEU A 666 -6.22 14.36 -12.11
CA LEU A 666 -6.51 14.60 -13.53
C LEU A 666 -7.90 14.13 -13.94
N VAL A 667 -8.33 12.95 -13.47
CA VAL A 667 -9.70 12.45 -13.71
C VAL A 667 -10.75 13.40 -13.13
N ARG A 668 -10.50 13.99 -11.96
CA ARG A 668 -11.39 15.01 -11.37
C ARG A 668 -11.44 16.28 -12.21
N MET A 669 -10.30 16.71 -12.77
CA MET A 669 -10.24 17.89 -13.62
C MET A 669 -11.07 17.74 -14.90
N LEU A 670 -11.39 16.52 -15.35
CA LEU A 670 -12.28 16.30 -16.49
C LEU A 670 -13.63 17.00 -16.33
N HIS A 671 -14.12 17.18 -15.09
CA HIS A 671 -15.35 17.93 -14.83
C HIS A 671 -15.26 19.39 -15.28
N TRP A 672 -14.09 20.02 -15.16
CA TRP A 672 -13.83 21.42 -15.49
C TRP A 672 -13.24 21.61 -16.89
N LEU A 673 -12.91 20.51 -17.58
CA LEU A 673 -12.39 20.51 -18.94
C LEU A 673 -13.47 20.20 -19.99
N LYS A 674 -14.52 19.46 -19.61
CA LYS A 674 -15.74 19.25 -20.40
C LYS A 674 -16.54 20.54 -20.49
#